data_AF-A0A8U0U5K4-F1
#
_entry.id   AF-A0A8U0U5K4-F1
#
_cell.length_a   1.000
_cell.length_b   1.000
_cell.length_c   1.000
_cell.angle_alpha   90.00
_cell.angle_beta   90.00
_cell.angle_gamma   90.00
#
_symmetry.space_group_name_H-M   'P 1'
#
loop_
_entity.id
_entity.type
_entity.pdbx_description
1 polymer ?
#
loop_
_entity_poly.entity_id
_entity_poly.type
_entity_poly.pdbx_seq_one_letter_code
_entity_poly.pdbx_strand_id
1 'polypeptide(L)'
;MFSWGENTRDGFGLVKSNGLVKANTDGCVNFIHMKSPITHLSAGNKVVAFIRNNGKQVSVARMQDDKDGRRITGKLNGKVFTWGQNSSGQHCLGKGEPSTSSPQLVKSLSGIPLAQITAGGDHSFALTLSGAVFGWGKNSAGQLGLGDTVDRPAPAPVDCLNLKKTITVSCGVEHTVVLTKGGLVFTFGSGRYGQLGHNSLRNELRPRLVAELWGAKVTQIACGRNHTLAFVGSFKKIYSFGHGEQGQLGNGVKMDQSVPLPVQLPQDHIDDLQIEQTFAGGNHSFALCSSAKESGKELNDSNLGKVTQTLDDDIINRWISDCDSKSWKKIQKEITKTFSSASCLNGSFLDKSRDKHYQTSLKHSGLDLSFARLAFQKLAKKNKVLAEVEDVVHRILLPSLSKDPIGVEGLRVYLIIPELLRVLLKQQRGIDITEAFVFAILRLDPDKLQVLEGLWSTLPDTPFRTLVKTFHYVSAEYLRMGAEEGCVVKKMFEGTVMVMERLYEVNCNRRIKIAASNFHINRANCMLQNMLNTFECYDYLNLPEDFFNSFHGKSCIFNTEAKCIVYQLELNYSFAIHGHLDFWAPTIHVSRETALVDAFQHLRQSGHDFPMPLKVKFQEENGVDEGGVSLEFFSLLGRELLTMEPKTLEVDEDSGLAWFTTADGGVTDEFTLLGLLCGKALFNQCVLNLCFPLALFKKLLGLTTTLDDLKELSPTEASGLQYVLDEDEESVAAMDLVFMYKGQELIPNGEEVPVTMVNRKKYVDLYVDMKLNKSVQSQFADFEKGFHEGCPTQTWRMFLPEELMTLLQGDDNYEWDKLRQNAEYQGYRPTDDIIQNFWIVFMEFSEEQKKKFLTFLTGTDRLPRGRSLSKLQMQITSLGSTDADEYYPKAQTCSVTLCLPNYSSIDTLQEKLLHAITHCDVFGDF
;
A
#
# COMPACT_ATOMS: atom_id res chain seq x y z
N MET A 1 14.51 -32.81 -42.23
CA MET A 1 13.96 -33.48 -41.03
C MET A 1 13.86 -34.97 -41.32
N PHE A 2 14.25 -35.82 -40.37
CA PHE A 2 14.09 -37.27 -40.46
C PHE A 2 12.80 -37.68 -39.76
N SER A 3 11.99 -38.54 -40.37
CA SER A 3 10.80 -39.13 -39.72
C SER A 3 10.80 -40.66 -39.89
N TRP A 4 10.28 -41.36 -38.89
CA TRP A 4 10.18 -42.82 -38.84
C TRP A 4 8.70 -43.25 -38.82
N GLY A 5 8.32 -44.26 -39.62
CA GLY A 5 6.96 -44.86 -39.65
C GLY A 5 6.27 -44.84 -41.03
N GLU A 6 5.35 -45.79 -41.27
CA GLU A 6 4.79 -46.14 -42.59
C GLU A 6 3.81 -45.13 -43.24
N ASN A 7 3.43 -44.02 -42.59
CA ASN A 7 2.36 -43.14 -43.09
C ASN A 7 2.72 -41.64 -43.12
N THR A 8 3.78 -41.26 -43.83
CA THR A 8 3.96 -39.86 -44.26
C THR A 8 3.18 -39.60 -45.56
N ARG A 9 1.89 -39.26 -45.45
CA ARG A 9 1.11 -38.73 -46.59
C ARG A 9 1.03 -37.21 -46.60
N ASP A 10 1.12 -36.69 -47.83
CA ASP A 10 1.00 -35.33 -48.35
C ASP A 10 0.29 -34.27 -47.48
N GLY A 11 1.06 -33.56 -46.66
CA GLY A 11 0.62 -32.32 -45.99
C GLY A 11 1.68 -31.21 -45.97
N PHE A 12 2.89 -31.51 -46.49
CA PHE A 12 3.99 -30.55 -46.54
C PHE A 12 3.94 -29.83 -47.89
N GLY A 13 4.13 -28.50 -47.90
CA GLY A 13 4.42 -27.77 -49.13
C GLY A 13 5.81 -28.13 -49.62
N LEU A 14 5.97 -29.33 -50.18
CA LEU A 14 7.20 -29.90 -50.67
C LEU A 14 7.73 -29.07 -51.86
N VAL A 15 9.04 -28.90 -51.93
CA VAL A 15 9.72 -28.49 -53.16
C VAL A 15 9.92 -29.77 -53.97
N LYS A 16 9.50 -29.81 -55.24
CA LYS A 16 9.84 -30.93 -56.11
C LYS A 16 11.36 -31.02 -56.18
N SER A 17 11.92 -32.16 -55.78
CA SER A 17 13.36 -32.40 -55.87
C SER A 17 13.79 -32.37 -57.33
N ASN A 18 14.58 -31.37 -57.73
CA ASN A 18 15.41 -31.51 -58.92
C ASN A 18 16.44 -32.60 -58.58
N GLY A 19 16.30 -33.74 -59.24
CA GLY A 19 16.82 -35.03 -58.81
C GLY A 19 18.28 -35.02 -58.38
N LEU A 20 18.53 -35.47 -57.14
CA LEU A 20 19.80 -36.02 -56.65
C LEU A 20 19.64 -36.54 -55.21
N VAL A 21 18.70 -37.46 -54.97
CA VAL A 21 18.79 -38.38 -53.81
C VAL A 21 18.23 -39.73 -54.25
N LYS A 22 19.12 -40.68 -54.52
CA LYS A 22 18.74 -42.09 -54.62
C LYS A 22 18.24 -42.53 -53.24
N ALA A 23 16.98 -42.95 -53.17
CA ALA A 23 16.47 -43.67 -52.01
C ALA A 23 17.32 -44.94 -51.85
N ASN A 24 18.17 -44.98 -50.82
CA ASN A 24 18.76 -46.25 -50.41
C ASN A 24 17.67 -47.04 -49.69
N THR A 25 17.45 -48.24 -50.20
CA THR A 25 16.50 -49.23 -49.73
C THR A 25 16.94 -49.75 -48.37
N ASP A 26 16.45 -49.10 -47.31
CA ASP A 26 16.16 -49.70 -45.99
C ASP A 26 15.03 -48.85 -45.39
N GLY A 27 13.80 -49.32 -45.54
CA GLY A 27 12.56 -48.54 -45.47
C GLY A 27 12.14 -48.02 -44.09
N CYS A 28 12.96 -47.19 -43.44
CA CYS A 28 12.63 -46.61 -42.13
C CYS A 28 12.89 -45.10 -42.00
N VAL A 29 13.60 -44.47 -42.94
CA VAL A 29 13.98 -43.04 -42.84
C VAL A 29 13.52 -42.26 -44.08
N ASN A 30 12.55 -41.36 -43.89
CA ASN A 30 12.11 -40.44 -44.94
C ASN A 30 12.74 -39.04 -44.77
N PHE A 31 13.23 -38.47 -45.88
CA PHE A 31 13.79 -37.12 -45.93
C PHE A 31 12.69 -36.09 -46.20
N ILE A 32 12.48 -35.17 -45.26
CA ILE A 32 11.52 -34.07 -45.42
C ILE A 32 12.27 -32.75 -45.62
N HIS A 33 12.14 -32.19 -46.83
CA HIS A 33 12.59 -30.84 -47.20
C HIS A 33 11.49 -29.81 -46.92
N MET A 34 11.76 -28.87 -46.02
CA MET A 34 10.82 -27.79 -45.65
C MET A 34 11.20 -26.48 -46.35
N LYS A 35 10.20 -25.69 -46.78
CA LYS A 35 10.39 -24.36 -47.39
C LYS A 35 10.89 -23.28 -46.43
N SER A 36 11.03 -23.55 -45.13
CA SER A 36 11.44 -22.55 -44.14
C SER A 36 12.29 -23.19 -43.04
N PRO A 37 13.30 -22.48 -42.49
CA PRO A 37 14.10 -22.98 -41.37
C PRO A 37 13.24 -23.19 -40.11
N ILE A 38 13.59 -24.17 -39.29
CA ILE A 38 12.92 -24.46 -38.02
C ILE A 38 13.76 -23.85 -36.88
N THR A 39 13.13 -23.10 -35.98
CA THR A 39 13.83 -22.47 -34.84
C THR A 39 13.66 -23.24 -33.53
N HIS A 40 12.55 -23.98 -33.38
CA HIS A 40 12.31 -24.83 -32.21
C HIS A 40 11.55 -26.09 -32.64
N LEU A 41 11.87 -27.22 -32.01
CA LEU A 41 11.27 -28.53 -32.25
C LEU A 41 11.02 -29.21 -30.90
N SER A 42 9.82 -29.74 -30.68
CA SER A 42 9.49 -30.60 -29.54
C SER A 42 8.72 -31.81 -30.06
N ALA A 43 9.13 -33.00 -29.65
CA ALA A 43 8.54 -34.25 -30.08
C ALA A 43 8.17 -35.09 -28.85
N GLY A 44 6.90 -35.52 -28.80
CA GLY A 44 6.43 -36.57 -27.90
C GLY A 44 6.20 -37.87 -28.66
N ASN A 45 5.82 -38.95 -27.95
CA ASN A 45 5.60 -40.28 -28.54
C ASN A 45 4.62 -40.32 -29.74
N LYS A 46 3.75 -39.31 -29.91
CA LYS A 46 2.74 -39.24 -31.00
C LYS A 46 2.56 -37.84 -31.61
N VAL A 47 3.38 -36.87 -31.24
CA VAL A 47 3.21 -35.46 -31.63
C VAL A 47 4.55 -34.83 -31.94
N VAL A 48 4.64 -34.08 -33.05
CA VAL A 48 5.81 -33.25 -33.37
C VAL A 48 5.32 -31.81 -33.55
N ALA A 49 5.82 -30.91 -32.69
CA ALA A 49 5.56 -29.48 -32.75
C ALA A 49 6.83 -28.73 -33.16
N PHE A 50 6.73 -27.81 -34.10
CA PHE A 50 7.87 -26.99 -34.52
C PHE A 50 7.48 -25.57 -34.92
N ILE A 51 8.43 -24.66 -34.71
CA ILE A 51 8.32 -23.23 -35.01
C ILE A 51 9.15 -22.93 -36.26
N ARG A 52 8.54 -22.28 -37.27
CA ARG A 52 9.25 -21.83 -38.48
C ARG A 52 9.88 -20.45 -38.26
N ASN A 53 10.99 -20.15 -38.95
CA ASN A 53 11.85 -18.96 -38.83
C ASN A 53 11.16 -17.58 -38.91
N ASN A 54 9.87 -17.54 -39.23
CA ASN A 54 9.09 -16.30 -39.29
C ASN A 54 8.35 -16.01 -37.98
N GLY A 55 8.53 -16.83 -36.92
CA GLY A 55 7.94 -16.66 -35.58
C GLY A 55 6.40 -16.64 -35.52
N LYS A 56 5.72 -16.86 -36.64
CA LYS A 56 4.28 -16.60 -36.83
C LYS A 56 3.44 -17.86 -37.06
N GLN A 57 4.06 -19.03 -37.20
CA GLN A 57 3.36 -20.31 -37.39
C GLN A 57 3.99 -21.41 -36.53
N VAL A 58 3.23 -21.84 -35.51
CA VAL A 58 3.43 -23.13 -34.84
C VAL A 58 2.76 -24.20 -35.68
N SER A 59 3.51 -25.22 -36.10
CA SER A 59 2.98 -26.38 -36.79
C SER A 59 3.01 -27.57 -35.83
N VAL A 60 1.85 -28.16 -35.56
CA VAL A 60 1.71 -29.36 -34.72
C VAL A 60 1.23 -30.50 -35.62
N ALA A 61 2.00 -31.57 -35.69
CA ALA A 61 1.62 -32.82 -36.35
C ALA A 61 1.23 -33.85 -35.28
N ARG A 62 0.04 -34.43 -35.37
CA ARG A 62 -0.38 -35.61 -34.60
C ARG A 62 -0.26 -36.84 -35.49
N MET A 63 0.18 -37.96 -34.92
CA MET A 63 0.26 -39.26 -35.61
C MET A 63 -1.04 -40.10 -35.48
N GLN A 64 -2.19 -39.46 -35.24
CA GLN A 64 -3.51 -40.11 -35.31
C GLN A 64 -4.62 -39.07 -35.54
N ASP A 65 -5.58 -39.43 -36.39
CA ASP A 65 -6.72 -38.60 -36.79
C ASP A 65 -7.78 -38.50 -35.68
N ASP A 66 -8.41 -37.33 -35.60
CA ASP A 66 -9.75 -37.16 -35.04
C ASP A 66 -10.74 -37.04 -36.21
N LYS A 67 -12.00 -37.43 -36.01
CA LYS A 67 -12.98 -37.70 -37.08
C LYS A 67 -13.29 -36.53 -38.04
N ASP A 68 -12.85 -35.31 -37.73
CA ASP A 68 -13.20 -34.08 -38.48
C ASP A 68 -12.01 -33.25 -39.01
N GLY A 69 -10.76 -33.71 -38.93
CA GLY A 69 -9.63 -33.12 -39.69
C GLY A 69 -9.35 -31.61 -39.49
N ARG A 70 -9.84 -30.96 -38.42
CA ARG A 70 -9.70 -29.50 -38.24
C ARG A 70 -8.34 -29.10 -37.64
N ARG A 71 -7.64 -28.17 -38.33
CA ARG A 71 -6.45 -27.46 -37.83
C ARG A 71 -6.84 -26.42 -36.78
N ILE A 72 -6.27 -26.51 -35.58
CA ILE A 72 -6.32 -25.43 -34.58
C ILE A 72 -5.04 -24.60 -34.71
N THR A 73 -5.13 -23.36 -35.18
CA THR A 73 -4.02 -22.39 -35.19
C THR A 73 -4.42 -21.17 -34.37
N GLY A 74 -3.95 -21.10 -33.11
CA GLY A 74 -4.06 -19.91 -32.27
C GLY A 74 -2.75 -19.13 -32.27
N LYS A 75 -2.81 -17.79 -32.41
CA LYS A 75 -1.66 -16.91 -32.15
C LYS A 75 -1.58 -16.67 -30.63
N LEU A 76 -0.44 -16.98 -30.02
CA LEU A 76 -0.25 -17.01 -28.56
C LEU A 76 0.12 -15.61 -28.02
N ASN A 77 -0.67 -15.11 -27.06
CA ASN A 77 -0.54 -13.77 -26.45
C ASN A 77 -0.08 -13.88 -24.98
N GLY A 78 0.98 -14.64 -24.69
CA GLY A 78 1.37 -14.96 -23.31
C GLY A 78 0.33 -15.79 -22.55
N LYS A 79 -0.68 -16.34 -23.23
CA LYS A 79 -1.64 -17.31 -22.70
C LYS A 79 -1.07 -18.71 -22.90
N VAL A 80 -1.07 -19.50 -21.84
CA VAL A 80 -0.60 -20.90 -21.86
C VAL A 80 -1.81 -21.82 -21.95
N PHE A 81 -1.75 -22.79 -22.86
CA PHE A 81 -2.78 -23.82 -23.00
C PHE A 81 -2.20 -25.21 -22.75
N THR A 82 -2.96 -26.08 -22.08
CA THR A 82 -2.58 -27.47 -21.77
C THR A 82 -3.64 -28.46 -22.26
N TRP A 83 -3.21 -29.67 -22.64
CA TRP A 83 -4.07 -30.79 -23.10
C TRP A 83 -3.29 -32.11 -23.01
N GLY A 84 -3.97 -33.26 -22.94
CA GLY A 84 -3.35 -34.59 -22.72
C GLY A 84 -3.70 -35.29 -21.39
N GLN A 85 -2.73 -35.94 -20.76
CA GLN A 85 -2.88 -36.71 -19.52
C GLN A 85 -2.76 -35.82 -18.27
N ASN A 86 -3.69 -35.93 -17.31
CA ASN A 86 -3.68 -35.12 -16.07
C ASN A 86 -3.69 -35.94 -14.77
N SER A 87 -3.29 -37.22 -14.79
CA SER A 87 -3.33 -38.09 -13.62
C SER A 87 -2.50 -37.61 -12.42
N SER A 88 -1.52 -36.73 -12.66
CA SER A 88 -0.62 -36.16 -11.63
C SER A 88 -0.76 -34.64 -11.51
N GLY A 89 -1.80 -34.05 -12.11
CA GLY A 89 -2.00 -32.59 -12.11
C GLY A 89 -1.06 -31.81 -13.05
N GLN A 90 -0.37 -32.48 -13.98
CA GLN A 90 0.62 -31.88 -14.88
C GLN A 90 0.03 -30.86 -15.87
N HIS A 91 -1.30 -30.77 -16.00
CA HIS A 91 -1.96 -29.75 -16.82
C HIS A 91 -2.25 -28.44 -16.11
N CYS A 92 -1.97 -28.35 -14.81
CA CYS A 92 -2.22 -27.12 -14.05
C CYS A 92 -3.72 -26.70 -14.03
N LEU A 93 -4.64 -27.67 -14.12
CA LEU A 93 -6.09 -27.44 -14.06
C LEU A 93 -6.69 -27.71 -12.67
N GLY A 94 -5.91 -28.27 -11.74
CA GLY A 94 -6.38 -28.71 -10.42
C GLY A 94 -6.28 -30.23 -10.22
N LYS A 95 -6.35 -30.67 -8.97
CA LYS A 95 -6.27 -32.09 -8.59
C LYS A 95 -7.62 -32.75 -8.87
N GLY A 96 -7.63 -33.84 -9.65
CA GLY A 96 -8.85 -34.61 -9.97
C GLY A 96 -9.56 -34.22 -11.27
N GLU A 97 -9.09 -33.18 -11.97
CA GLU A 97 -9.61 -32.83 -13.29
C GLU A 97 -9.25 -33.90 -14.33
N PRO A 98 -10.21 -34.37 -15.16
CA PRO A 98 -9.97 -35.43 -16.13
C PRO A 98 -8.97 -35.02 -17.21
N SER A 99 -8.30 -36.01 -17.80
CA SER A 99 -7.48 -35.81 -19.00
C SER A 99 -8.31 -35.14 -20.10
N THR A 100 -7.78 -34.06 -20.70
CA THR A 100 -8.52 -33.25 -21.68
C THR A 100 -7.99 -33.50 -23.09
N SER A 101 -8.89 -33.76 -24.04
CA SER A 101 -8.56 -33.92 -25.46
C SER A 101 -8.47 -32.59 -26.23
N SER A 102 -8.91 -31.49 -25.60
CA SER A 102 -8.93 -30.13 -26.16
C SER A 102 -8.05 -29.16 -25.34
N PRO A 103 -7.40 -28.17 -26.00
CA PRO A 103 -6.60 -27.16 -25.30
C PRO A 103 -7.40 -26.34 -24.28
N GLN A 104 -6.93 -26.32 -23.03
CA GLN A 104 -7.50 -25.57 -21.92
C GLN A 104 -6.57 -24.44 -21.48
N LEU A 105 -7.13 -23.27 -21.12
CA LEU A 105 -6.34 -22.11 -20.70
C LEU A 105 -5.85 -22.28 -19.25
N VAL A 106 -4.54 -22.14 -19.04
CA VAL A 106 -3.92 -22.10 -17.71
C VAL A 106 -4.04 -20.70 -17.13
N LYS A 107 -5.02 -20.50 -16.25
CA LYS A 107 -5.30 -19.19 -15.62
C LYS A 107 -4.28 -18.79 -14.55
N SER A 108 -3.68 -19.76 -13.87
CA SER A 108 -2.73 -19.54 -12.75
C SER A 108 -1.46 -18.80 -13.18
N LEU A 109 -1.00 -18.98 -14.43
CA LEU A 109 0.16 -18.27 -14.99
C LEU A 109 -0.21 -16.95 -15.66
N SER A 110 -1.46 -16.50 -15.55
CA SER A 110 -1.90 -15.22 -16.10
C SER A 110 -1.11 -14.07 -15.46
N GLY A 111 -0.63 -13.14 -16.28
CA GLY A 111 0.18 -12.00 -15.83
C GLY A 111 1.68 -12.26 -15.71
N ILE A 112 2.14 -13.50 -15.82
CA ILE A 112 3.56 -13.84 -15.72
C ILE A 112 4.25 -13.69 -17.08
N PRO A 113 5.34 -12.89 -17.20
CA PRO A 113 6.07 -12.75 -18.45
C PRO A 113 6.95 -13.98 -18.68
N LEU A 114 6.49 -14.92 -19.51
CA LEU A 114 7.15 -16.21 -19.72
C LEU A 114 8.24 -16.14 -20.80
N ALA A 115 9.38 -16.75 -20.50
CA ALA A 115 10.47 -17.01 -21.43
C ALA A 115 10.31 -18.38 -22.10
N GLN A 116 9.98 -19.40 -21.31
CA GLN A 116 9.93 -20.79 -21.75
C GLN A 116 8.87 -21.58 -20.97
N ILE A 117 8.20 -22.52 -21.65
CA ILE A 117 7.45 -23.63 -21.04
C ILE A 117 8.15 -24.92 -21.44
N THR A 118 8.31 -25.85 -20.50
CA THR A 118 8.89 -27.17 -20.75
C THR A 118 8.06 -28.26 -20.07
N ALA A 119 8.01 -29.43 -20.68
CA ALA A 119 7.26 -30.59 -20.19
C ALA A 119 8.22 -31.78 -20.08
N GLY A 120 8.18 -32.45 -18.94
CA GLY A 120 8.86 -33.73 -18.70
C GLY A 120 7.93 -34.91 -18.95
N GLY A 121 8.17 -36.02 -18.24
CA GLY A 121 7.31 -37.21 -18.29
C GLY A 121 5.91 -36.92 -17.75
N ASP A 122 5.83 -36.66 -16.44
CA ASP A 122 4.58 -36.38 -15.71
C ASP A 122 4.61 -35.05 -14.96
N HIS A 123 5.52 -34.14 -15.34
CA HIS A 123 5.69 -32.83 -14.72
C HIS A 123 5.97 -31.76 -15.77
N SER A 124 5.82 -30.50 -15.38
CA SER A 124 5.98 -29.35 -16.27
C SER A 124 6.57 -28.17 -15.52
N PHE A 125 7.21 -27.29 -16.28
CA PHE A 125 7.88 -26.11 -15.78
C PHE A 125 7.60 -24.88 -16.63
N ALA A 126 7.56 -23.73 -15.97
CA ALA A 126 7.52 -22.42 -16.57
C ALA A 126 8.72 -21.60 -16.10
N LEU A 127 9.41 -20.97 -17.04
CA LEU A 127 10.50 -20.03 -16.79
C LEU A 127 10.05 -18.63 -17.17
N THR A 128 10.22 -17.67 -16.27
CA THR A 128 9.92 -16.26 -16.54
C THR A 128 11.07 -15.56 -17.24
N LEU A 129 10.79 -14.41 -17.88
CA LEU A 129 11.80 -13.51 -18.42
C LEU A 129 12.74 -12.97 -17.34
N SER A 130 12.35 -13.03 -16.06
CA SER A 130 13.16 -12.63 -14.90
C SER A 130 13.89 -13.79 -14.23
N GLY A 131 13.85 -14.99 -14.83
CA GLY A 131 14.57 -16.17 -14.35
C GLY A 131 13.93 -16.90 -13.17
N ALA A 132 12.70 -16.55 -12.79
CA ALA A 132 11.94 -17.34 -11.82
C ALA A 132 11.43 -18.64 -12.47
N VAL A 133 11.41 -19.71 -11.69
CA VAL A 133 11.07 -21.05 -12.16
C VAL A 133 9.87 -21.57 -11.36
N PHE A 134 8.83 -21.99 -12.07
CA PHE A 134 7.64 -22.61 -11.48
C PHE A 134 7.50 -24.05 -11.97
N GLY A 135 7.34 -25.02 -11.06
CA GLY A 135 7.17 -26.44 -11.37
C GLY A 135 5.83 -26.99 -10.88
N TRP A 136 5.24 -27.93 -11.63
CA TRP A 136 4.03 -28.64 -11.22
C TRP A 136 3.94 -30.04 -11.87
N GLY A 137 3.05 -30.88 -11.36
CA GLY A 137 2.85 -32.28 -11.73
C GLY A 137 3.42 -33.24 -10.70
N LYS A 138 3.86 -34.40 -11.18
CA LYS A 138 4.44 -35.49 -10.38
C LYS A 138 5.76 -35.06 -9.73
N ASN A 139 5.97 -35.44 -8.47
CA ASN A 139 7.16 -35.13 -7.69
C ASN A 139 7.71 -36.33 -6.88
N SER A 140 7.31 -37.57 -7.19
CA SER A 140 7.70 -38.76 -6.42
C SER A 140 9.23 -38.98 -6.32
N ALA A 141 10.02 -38.43 -7.25
CA ALA A 141 11.48 -38.51 -7.25
C ALA A 141 12.15 -37.18 -6.86
N GLY A 142 11.38 -36.15 -6.49
CA GLY A 142 11.88 -34.79 -6.26
C GLY A 142 12.10 -33.99 -7.55
N GLN A 143 11.51 -34.40 -8.69
CA GLN A 143 11.73 -33.78 -9.99
C GLN A 143 11.19 -32.34 -10.11
N LEU A 144 10.45 -31.85 -9.12
CA LEU A 144 10.05 -30.44 -8.99
C LEU A 144 11.07 -29.58 -8.23
N GLY A 145 12.01 -30.18 -7.48
CA GLY A 145 13.08 -29.46 -6.80
C GLY A 145 12.63 -28.68 -5.54
N LEU A 146 11.47 -29.01 -4.99
CA LEU A 146 10.84 -28.29 -3.87
C LEU A 146 11.35 -28.73 -2.49
N GLY A 147 12.24 -29.73 -2.43
CA GLY A 147 12.75 -30.29 -1.18
C GLY A 147 11.86 -31.34 -0.53
N ASP A 148 10.83 -31.79 -1.23
CA ASP A 148 9.91 -32.86 -0.83
C ASP A 148 9.58 -33.76 -2.03
N THR A 149 8.76 -34.79 -1.81
CA THR A 149 8.29 -35.74 -2.83
C THR A 149 6.78 -35.65 -3.09
N VAL A 150 6.17 -34.49 -2.81
CA VAL A 150 4.71 -34.29 -2.89
C VAL A 150 4.33 -33.72 -4.26
N ASP A 151 3.36 -34.32 -4.94
CA ASP A 151 2.87 -33.83 -6.24
C ASP A 151 2.21 -32.45 -6.10
N ARG A 152 2.38 -31.59 -7.12
CA ARG A 152 1.80 -30.24 -7.14
C ARG A 152 0.81 -30.11 -8.30
N PRO A 153 -0.50 -29.93 -8.07
CA PRO A 153 -1.48 -29.81 -9.16
C PRO A 153 -1.52 -28.41 -9.81
N ALA A 154 -0.75 -27.46 -9.28
CA ALA A 154 -0.67 -26.07 -9.71
C ALA A 154 0.80 -25.59 -9.63
N PRO A 155 1.18 -24.50 -10.33
CA PRO A 155 2.57 -24.06 -10.43
C PRO A 155 3.05 -23.63 -9.05
N ALA A 156 4.14 -24.23 -8.60
CA ALA A 156 4.80 -23.90 -7.35
C ALA A 156 6.15 -23.24 -7.65
N PRO A 157 6.51 -22.12 -7.00
CA PRO A 157 7.81 -21.49 -7.20
C PRO A 157 8.94 -22.41 -6.66
N VAL A 158 10.02 -22.53 -7.43
CA VAL A 158 11.24 -23.24 -7.00
C VAL A 158 12.21 -22.23 -6.39
N ASP A 159 11.95 -21.85 -5.15
CA ASP A 159 12.59 -20.68 -4.53
C ASP A 159 14.12 -20.75 -4.43
N CYS A 160 14.69 -21.95 -4.36
CA CYS A 160 16.14 -22.14 -4.34
C CYS A 160 16.85 -21.74 -5.65
N LEU A 161 16.10 -21.59 -6.74
CA LEU A 161 16.59 -21.07 -8.02
C LEU A 161 16.36 -19.56 -8.19
N ASN A 162 15.64 -18.91 -7.27
CA ASN A 162 15.45 -17.47 -7.31
C ASN A 162 16.81 -16.76 -7.25
N LEU A 163 16.93 -15.67 -8.01
CA LEU A 163 18.15 -14.86 -8.13
C LEU A 163 19.37 -15.59 -8.76
N LYS A 164 19.24 -16.86 -9.17
CA LYS A 164 20.31 -17.61 -9.85
C LYS A 164 20.45 -17.28 -11.33
N LYS A 165 19.62 -16.37 -11.86
CA LYS A 165 19.60 -15.95 -13.26
C LYS A 165 19.39 -17.11 -14.23
N THR A 166 18.34 -17.91 -14.00
CA THR A 166 17.97 -19.03 -14.87
C THR A 166 17.62 -18.55 -16.26
N ILE A 167 18.17 -19.20 -17.28
CA ILE A 167 17.92 -18.89 -18.70
C ILE A 167 17.27 -20.04 -19.47
N THR A 168 17.39 -21.28 -18.98
CA THR A 168 16.80 -22.45 -19.65
C THR A 168 16.49 -23.54 -18.64
N VAL A 169 15.37 -24.24 -18.85
CA VAL A 169 14.99 -25.46 -18.13
C VAL A 169 14.77 -26.58 -19.14
N SER A 170 15.31 -27.77 -18.87
CA SER A 170 15.10 -28.97 -19.68
C SER A 170 14.64 -30.12 -18.79
N CYS A 171 13.68 -30.91 -19.25
CA CYS A 171 13.06 -31.98 -18.46
C CYS A 171 13.22 -33.31 -19.17
N GLY A 172 13.63 -34.34 -18.41
CA GLY A 172 13.49 -35.73 -18.82
C GLY A 172 12.23 -36.36 -18.20
N VAL A 173 12.20 -37.69 -18.10
CA VAL A 173 11.00 -38.38 -17.56
C VAL A 173 10.80 -38.13 -16.07
N GLU A 174 11.85 -38.29 -15.27
CA GLU A 174 11.81 -38.10 -13.81
C GLU A 174 12.93 -37.19 -13.29
N HIS A 175 13.54 -36.36 -14.15
CA HIS A 175 14.57 -35.40 -13.74
C HIS A 175 14.44 -34.07 -14.48
N THR A 176 15.02 -33.03 -13.89
CA THR A 176 14.99 -31.67 -14.41
C THR A 176 16.40 -31.07 -14.33
N VAL A 177 16.77 -30.32 -15.37
CA VAL A 177 18.06 -29.66 -15.51
C VAL A 177 17.82 -28.18 -15.77
N VAL A 178 18.59 -27.34 -15.08
CA VAL A 178 18.47 -25.89 -15.12
C VAL A 178 19.81 -25.28 -15.48
N LEU A 179 19.80 -24.37 -16.45
CA LEU A 179 20.97 -23.61 -16.88
C LEU A 179 20.81 -22.15 -16.48
N THR A 180 21.84 -21.60 -15.85
CA THR A 180 21.93 -20.18 -15.49
C THR A 180 22.72 -19.38 -16.51
N LYS A 181 22.54 -18.06 -16.55
CA LYS A 181 23.28 -17.15 -17.42
C LYS A 181 24.81 -17.21 -17.19
N GLY A 182 25.23 -17.56 -15.98
CA GLY A 182 26.64 -17.77 -15.63
C GLY A 182 27.23 -19.09 -16.15
N GLY A 183 26.43 -19.93 -16.80
CA GLY A 183 26.83 -21.25 -17.30
C GLY A 183 26.91 -22.34 -16.23
N LEU A 184 26.29 -22.11 -15.06
CA LEU A 184 26.12 -23.14 -14.03
C LEU A 184 24.93 -24.03 -14.36
N VAL A 185 25.10 -25.34 -14.15
CA VAL A 185 24.09 -26.38 -14.38
C VAL A 185 23.64 -26.98 -13.05
N PHE A 186 22.34 -26.90 -12.77
CA PHE A 186 21.72 -27.54 -11.62
C PHE A 186 20.85 -28.70 -12.09
N THR A 187 20.89 -29.84 -11.39
CA THR A 187 20.02 -30.98 -11.67
C THR A 187 19.30 -31.45 -10.42
N PHE A 188 18.13 -32.05 -10.59
CA PHE A 188 17.32 -32.61 -9.52
C PHE A 188 16.28 -33.61 -10.04
N GLY A 189 15.73 -34.42 -9.16
CA GLY A 189 14.84 -35.54 -9.46
C GLY A 189 15.53 -36.90 -9.33
N SER A 190 15.17 -37.83 -10.20
CA SER A 190 15.66 -39.20 -10.20
C SER A 190 17.13 -39.28 -10.59
N GLY A 191 17.93 -39.96 -9.76
CA GLY A 191 19.34 -40.25 -10.02
C GLY A 191 19.61 -41.69 -10.50
N ARG A 192 18.57 -42.50 -10.70
CA ARG A 192 18.66 -43.97 -10.84
C ARG A 192 19.67 -44.48 -11.87
N TYR A 193 19.90 -43.74 -12.94
CA TYR A 193 20.80 -44.08 -14.05
C TYR A 193 21.99 -43.12 -14.15
N GLY A 194 22.21 -42.27 -13.14
CA GLY A 194 23.29 -41.27 -13.14
C GLY A 194 22.95 -39.97 -13.88
N GLN A 195 21.68 -39.76 -14.28
CA GLN A 195 21.25 -38.63 -15.13
C GLN A 195 21.35 -37.25 -14.48
N LEU A 196 21.79 -37.18 -13.22
CA LEU A 196 22.06 -35.95 -12.48
C LEU A 196 23.54 -35.54 -12.50
N GLY A 197 24.46 -36.44 -12.87
CA GLY A 197 25.88 -36.10 -13.03
C GLY A 197 26.63 -35.82 -11.71
N HIS A 198 26.13 -36.30 -10.58
CA HIS A 198 26.70 -36.05 -9.25
C HIS A 198 27.61 -37.16 -8.72
N ASN A 199 28.10 -38.05 -9.59
CA ASN A 199 28.80 -39.27 -9.20
C ASN A 199 28.01 -40.11 -8.18
N SER A 200 26.69 -40.16 -8.35
CA SER A 200 25.76 -40.77 -7.41
C SER A 200 24.51 -41.23 -8.16
N LEU A 201 23.86 -42.28 -7.65
CA LEU A 201 22.58 -42.77 -8.14
C LEU A 201 21.37 -42.34 -7.28
N ARG A 202 21.61 -41.51 -6.25
CA ARG A 202 20.58 -41.01 -5.35
C ARG A 202 19.74 -39.93 -6.01
N ASN A 203 18.46 -39.88 -5.64
CA ASN A 203 17.58 -38.78 -6.02
C ASN A 203 17.99 -37.50 -5.30
N GLU A 204 17.81 -36.37 -5.97
CA GLU A 204 18.06 -35.04 -5.42
C GLU A 204 16.73 -34.28 -5.34
N LEU A 205 16.27 -34.00 -4.12
CA LEU A 205 14.98 -33.32 -3.89
C LEU A 205 15.05 -31.81 -4.09
N ARG A 206 16.27 -31.25 -4.14
CA ARG A 206 16.55 -29.84 -4.39
C ARG A 206 17.57 -29.72 -5.53
N PRO A 207 17.51 -28.64 -6.33
CA PRO A 207 18.52 -28.35 -7.35
C PRO A 207 19.92 -28.38 -6.78
N ARG A 208 20.74 -29.29 -7.29
CA ARG A 208 22.14 -29.47 -6.91
C ARG A 208 23.05 -29.10 -8.08
N LEU A 209 24.10 -28.35 -7.80
CA LEU A 209 25.09 -27.94 -8.80
C LEU A 209 25.90 -29.15 -9.27
N VAL A 210 26.06 -29.30 -10.59
CA VAL A 210 26.94 -30.30 -11.19
C VAL A 210 28.38 -29.81 -11.09
N ALA A 211 29.10 -30.25 -10.06
CA ALA A 211 30.45 -29.77 -9.74
C ALA A 211 31.44 -29.96 -10.90
N GLU A 212 31.35 -31.08 -11.63
CA GLU A 212 32.23 -31.39 -12.77
C GLU A 212 32.07 -30.42 -13.96
N LEU A 213 30.95 -29.70 -14.04
CA LEU A 213 30.72 -28.67 -15.06
C LEU A 213 30.99 -27.25 -14.54
N TRP A 214 31.42 -27.11 -13.29
CA TRP A 214 31.76 -25.81 -12.71
C TRP A 214 32.91 -25.18 -13.50
N GLY A 215 32.73 -23.92 -13.91
CA GLY A 215 33.78 -23.16 -14.60
C GLY A 215 33.89 -23.45 -16.09
N ALA A 216 33.22 -24.50 -16.58
CA ALA A 216 33.17 -24.84 -18.00
C ALA A 216 32.33 -23.83 -18.82
N LYS A 217 31.48 -23.01 -18.18
CA LYS A 217 30.56 -22.05 -18.82
C LYS A 217 29.68 -22.73 -19.87
N VAL A 218 28.80 -23.62 -19.40
CA VAL A 218 27.82 -24.33 -20.23
C VAL A 218 26.90 -23.31 -20.93
N THR A 219 26.61 -23.53 -22.21
CA THR A 219 25.77 -22.64 -23.03
C THR A 219 24.45 -23.29 -23.47
N GLN A 220 24.37 -24.63 -23.50
CA GLN A 220 23.13 -25.34 -23.81
C GLN A 220 22.98 -26.60 -22.97
N ILE A 221 21.72 -26.97 -22.70
CA ILE A 221 21.35 -28.21 -22.01
C ILE A 221 20.23 -28.90 -22.77
N ALA A 222 20.22 -30.24 -22.77
CA ALA A 222 19.12 -31.03 -23.31
C ALA A 222 18.93 -32.33 -22.52
N CYS A 223 17.69 -32.63 -22.14
CA CYS A 223 17.32 -33.86 -21.45
C CYS A 223 16.68 -34.85 -22.43
N GLY A 224 17.17 -36.09 -22.43
CA GLY A 224 16.47 -37.22 -23.02
C GLY A 224 15.57 -37.90 -21.99
N ARG A 225 15.22 -39.17 -22.22
CA ARG A 225 14.35 -39.91 -21.29
C ARG A 225 14.99 -39.98 -19.90
N ASN A 226 16.21 -40.53 -19.84
CA ASN A 226 16.98 -40.81 -18.63
C ASN A 226 18.46 -40.39 -18.79
N HIS A 227 18.75 -39.40 -19.63
CA HIS A 227 20.11 -38.87 -19.85
C HIS A 227 20.09 -37.37 -20.07
N THR A 228 21.21 -36.71 -19.81
CA THR A 228 21.40 -35.26 -19.97
C THR A 228 22.59 -34.98 -20.86
N LEU A 229 22.47 -33.96 -21.69
CA LEU A 229 23.52 -33.36 -22.49
C LEU A 229 23.79 -31.94 -22.01
N ALA A 230 25.06 -31.56 -21.94
CA ALA A 230 25.51 -30.21 -21.66
C ALA A 230 26.55 -29.78 -22.70
N PHE A 231 26.26 -28.72 -23.45
CA PHE A 231 27.20 -28.16 -24.40
C PHE A 231 28.02 -27.04 -23.78
N VAL A 232 29.34 -27.18 -23.85
CA VAL A 232 30.29 -26.18 -23.39
C VAL A 232 30.86 -25.43 -24.60
N GLY A 233 30.34 -24.22 -24.82
CA GLY A 233 30.69 -23.40 -25.98
C GLY A 233 32.18 -23.02 -26.04
N SER A 234 32.81 -22.73 -24.90
CA SER A 234 34.23 -22.35 -24.82
C SER A 234 35.18 -23.43 -25.34
N PHE A 235 34.83 -24.70 -25.09
CA PHE A 235 35.63 -25.86 -25.50
C PHE A 235 35.08 -26.53 -26.76
N LYS A 236 33.96 -26.05 -27.32
CA LYS A 236 33.20 -26.71 -28.39
C LYS A 236 32.93 -28.20 -28.11
N LYS A 237 32.73 -28.56 -26.83
CA LYS A 237 32.56 -29.96 -26.38
C LYS A 237 31.15 -30.18 -25.85
N ILE A 238 30.58 -31.34 -26.18
CA ILE A 238 29.35 -31.84 -25.58
C ILE A 238 29.74 -32.82 -24.48
N TYR A 239 29.14 -32.69 -23.31
CA TYR A 239 29.22 -33.65 -22.22
C TYR A 239 27.88 -34.38 -22.09
N SER A 240 27.91 -35.67 -21.78
CA SER A 240 26.73 -36.51 -21.60
C SER A 240 26.85 -37.35 -20.32
N PHE A 241 25.73 -37.60 -19.68
CA PHE A 241 25.62 -38.45 -18.49
C PHE A 241 24.20 -39.01 -18.32
N GLY A 242 24.05 -40.09 -17.57
CA GLY A 242 22.81 -40.83 -17.39
C GLY A 242 22.82 -42.20 -18.05
N HIS A 243 21.64 -42.63 -18.48
CA HIS A 243 21.44 -43.95 -19.06
C HIS A 243 22.17 -44.10 -20.40
N GLY A 244 22.94 -45.18 -20.58
CA GLY A 244 23.86 -45.35 -21.71
C GLY A 244 23.73 -46.66 -22.48
N GLU A 245 22.84 -47.58 -22.08
CA GLU A 245 22.77 -48.93 -22.68
C GLU A 245 22.47 -48.95 -24.20
N GLN A 246 21.87 -47.88 -24.73
CA GLN A 246 21.57 -47.74 -26.17
C GLN A 246 22.64 -46.93 -26.92
N GLY A 247 23.73 -46.55 -26.26
CA GLY A 247 24.79 -45.71 -26.82
C GLY A 247 24.44 -44.22 -26.93
N GLN A 248 23.32 -43.77 -26.34
CA GLN A 248 22.82 -42.39 -26.42
C GLN A 248 23.78 -41.34 -25.84
N LEU A 249 24.74 -41.76 -25.01
CA LEU A 249 25.76 -40.89 -24.45
C LEU A 249 26.87 -40.57 -25.45
N GLY A 250 27.05 -41.38 -26.51
CA GLY A 250 28.01 -41.09 -27.57
C GLY A 250 29.48 -41.05 -27.13
N ASN A 251 29.83 -41.68 -26.01
CA ASN A 251 31.20 -41.74 -25.46
C ASN A 251 31.94 -43.05 -25.80
N GLY A 252 31.44 -43.79 -26.80
CA GLY A 252 32.03 -45.06 -27.25
C GLY A 252 31.70 -46.29 -26.38
N VAL A 253 30.95 -46.14 -25.27
CA VAL A 253 30.56 -47.25 -24.39
C VAL A 253 29.03 -47.36 -24.23
N LYS A 254 28.54 -48.57 -24.00
CA LYS A 254 27.10 -48.86 -23.75
C LYS A 254 26.83 -49.12 -22.26
N MET A 255 27.19 -48.15 -21.43
CA MET A 255 27.04 -48.25 -19.98
C MET A 255 26.60 -46.90 -19.41
N ASP A 256 25.83 -46.94 -18.32
CA ASP A 256 25.38 -45.75 -17.61
C ASP A 256 26.55 -44.95 -17.04
N GLN A 257 26.41 -43.63 -17.03
CA GLN A 257 27.44 -42.72 -16.53
C GLN A 257 26.85 -41.79 -15.47
N SER A 258 27.37 -41.85 -14.25
CA SER A 258 26.96 -40.99 -13.14
C SER A 258 27.69 -39.65 -13.10
N VAL A 259 28.66 -39.44 -14.00
CA VAL A 259 29.46 -38.21 -14.14
C VAL A 259 29.42 -37.71 -15.57
N PRO A 260 29.49 -36.39 -15.81
CA PRO A 260 29.56 -35.83 -17.15
C PRO A 260 30.84 -36.26 -17.87
N LEU A 261 30.69 -36.97 -18.99
CA LEU A 261 31.82 -37.37 -19.84
C LEU A 261 31.71 -36.76 -21.24
N PRO A 262 32.82 -36.44 -21.91
CA PRO A 262 32.79 -35.87 -23.25
C PRO A 262 32.24 -36.86 -24.28
N VAL A 263 31.37 -36.37 -25.16
CA VAL A 263 30.89 -37.09 -26.34
C VAL A 263 32.02 -37.19 -27.37
N GLN A 264 32.21 -38.38 -27.94
CA GLN A 264 33.19 -38.63 -29.00
C GLN A 264 32.58 -38.27 -30.36
N LEU A 265 32.95 -37.10 -30.89
CA LEU A 265 32.60 -36.67 -32.24
C LEU A 265 33.65 -37.16 -33.25
N PRO A 266 33.30 -37.43 -34.53
CA PRO A 266 34.25 -37.93 -35.53
C PRO A 266 35.37 -36.92 -35.82
N GLN A 267 36.64 -37.30 -35.60
CA GLN A 267 37.79 -36.37 -35.66
C GLN A 267 38.04 -35.75 -37.04
N ASP A 268 37.68 -36.43 -38.13
CA ASP A 268 38.08 -36.06 -39.51
C ASP A 268 37.33 -34.85 -40.10
N HIS A 269 36.38 -34.25 -39.38
CA HIS A 269 35.52 -33.16 -39.89
C HIS A 269 35.25 -32.00 -38.89
N ILE A 270 35.83 -32.02 -37.68
CA ILE A 270 35.42 -31.10 -36.59
C ILE A 270 36.03 -29.70 -36.71
N ASP A 271 37.24 -29.55 -37.27
CA ASP A 271 37.93 -28.26 -37.29
C ASP A 271 37.18 -27.19 -38.10
N ASP A 272 36.34 -27.60 -39.05
CA ASP A 272 35.50 -26.74 -39.90
C ASP A 272 34.02 -26.63 -39.45
N LEU A 273 33.60 -27.42 -38.44
CA LEU A 273 32.21 -27.50 -37.99
C LEU A 273 31.97 -26.74 -36.68
N GLN A 274 30.94 -25.90 -36.68
CA GLN A 274 30.45 -25.22 -35.48
C GLN A 274 29.18 -25.91 -34.97
N ILE A 275 29.18 -26.37 -33.72
CA ILE A 275 27.98 -26.91 -33.07
C ILE A 275 27.03 -25.76 -32.77
N GLU A 276 25.88 -25.76 -33.45
CA GLU A 276 24.84 -24.73 -33.30
C GLU A 276 23.88 -25.10 -32.18
N GLN A 277 23.43 -26.36 -32.13
CA GLN A 277 22.41 -26.78 -31.19
C GLN A 277 22.50 -28.26 -30.82
N THR A 278 22.27 -28.58 -29.54
CA THR A 278 22.12 -29.96 -29.06
C THR A 278 20.67 -30.31 -28.75
N PHE A 279 20.24 -31.51 -29.12
CA PHE A 279 18.92 -32.05 -28.82
C PHE A 279 19.04 -33.46 -28.24
N ALA A 280 18.13 -33.82 -27.35
CA ALA A 280 18.01 -35.17 -26.84
C ALA A 280 16.60 -35.70 -27.14
N GLY A 281 16.54 -36.86 -27.80
CA GLY A 281 15.32 -37.65 -27.93
C GLY A 281 15.20 -38.65 -26.78
N GLY A 282 14.20 -39.54 -26.83
CA GLY A 282 13.97 -40.53 -25.77
C GLY A 282 15.25 -41.30 -25.40
N ASN A 283 15.81 -42.04 -26.35
CA ASN A 283 17.07 -42.78 -26.18
C ASN A 283 18.11 -42.39 -27.26
N HIS A 284 18.08 -41.15 -27.75
CA HIS A 284 18.93 -40.68 -28.85
C HIS A 284 19.43 -39.26 -28.55
N SER A 285 20.55 -38.88 -29.15
CA SER A 285 21.16 -37.56 -29.00
C SER A 285 21.52 -37.00 -30.37
N PHE A 286 21.29 -35.72 -30.60
CA PHE A 286 21.56 -35.03 -31.86
C PHE A 286 22.37 -33.77 -31.62
N ALA A 287 23.33 -33.51 -32.50
CA ALA A 287 24.05 -32.24 -32.58
C ALA A 287 23.86 -31.66 -33.98
N LEU A 288 23.30 -30.46 -34.07
CA LEU A 288 23.22 -29.69 -35.30
C LEU A 288 24.51 -28.90 -35.46
N CYS A 289 25.17 -29.05 -36.61
CA CYS A 289 26.43 -28.39 -36.93
C CYS A 289 26.31 -27.64 -38.25
N SER A 290 26.97 -26.48 -38.37
CA SER A 290 27.11 -25.72 -39.62
C SER A 290 28.57 -25.52 -39.99
N SER A 291 28.84 -25.24 -41.27
CA SER A 291 30.20 -24.92 -41.73
C SER A 291 30.56 -23.49 -41.34
N ALA A 292 31.79 -23.29 -40.86
CA ALA A 292 32.26 -21.98 -40.39
C ALA A 292 32.13 -20.84 -41.43
N LYS A 293 32.08 -21.14 -42.74
CA LYS A 293 32.06 -20.15 -43.83
C LYS A 293 30.72 -19.41 -44.04
N GLU A 294 29.61 -19.87 -43.46
CA GLU A 294 28.30 -19.20 -43.59
C GLU A 294 27.97 -18.25 -42.41
N SER A 295 28.86 -18.16 -41.42
CA SER A 295 28.57 -17.66 -40.06
C SER A 295 28.85 -16.17 -39.80
N GLY A 296 28.79 -15.30 -40.82
CA GLY A 296 28.91 -13.84 -40.66
C GLY A 296 27.80 -13.16 -39.83
N LYS A 297 26.95 -13.92 -39.14
CA LYS A 297 25.98 -13.43 -38.16
C LYS A 297 26.26 -14.12 -36.84
N GLU A 298 26.85 -13.38 -35.91
CA GLU A 298 26.74 -13.72 -34.49
C GLU A 298 25.26 -14.00 -34.19
N LEU A 299 24.97 -15.22 -33.72
CA LEU A 299 23.67 -15.58 -33.19
C LEU A 299 23.45 -14.73 -31.93
N ASN A 300 22.91 -13.53 -32.13
CA ASN A 300 22.43 -12.69 -31.04
C ASN A 300 21.49 -13.51 -30.16
N ASP A 301 21.71 -13.42 -28.85
CA ASP A 301 20.95 -14.02 -27.72
C ASP A 301 19.44 -13.70 -27.74
N SER A 302 18.94 -13.02 -28.78
CA SER A 302 17.58 -12.50 -28.92
C SER A 302 16.62 -13.42 -29.67
N ASN A 303 17.08 -14.52 -30.28
CA ASN A 303 16.26 -15.39 -31.13
C ASN A 303 15.68 -16.64 -30.46
N LEU A 304 15.72 -16.76 -29.12
CA LEU A 304 14.79 -17.65 -28.42
C LEU A 304 13.38 -17.08 -28.63
N GLY A 305 12.49 -17.79 -29.31
CA GLY A 305 11.13 -17.35 -29.58
C GLY A 305 10.39 -17.03 -28.28
N LYS A 306 10.36 -15.75 -27.88
CA LYS A 306 9.76 -15.32 -26.61
C LYS A 306 8.26 -15.67 -26.61
N VAL A 307 7.82 -16.37 -25.57
CA VAL A 307 6.41 -16.73 -25.35
C VAL A 307 5.56 -15.46 -25.15
N THR A 308 6.14 -14.46 -24.51
CA THR A 308 5.51 -13.15 -24.24
C THR A 308 5.97 -12.10 -25.24
N GLN A 309 5.03 -11.34 -25.82
CA GLN A 309 5.33 -10.16 -26.61
C GLN A 309 5.67 -8.97 -25.70
N THR A 310 6.73 -8.25 -26.03
CA THR A 310 7.18 -7.06 -25.29
C THR A 310 7.13 -5.82 -26.18
N LEU A 311 6.76 -4.69 -25.59
CA LEU A 311 6.88 -3.36 -26.18
C LEU A 311 8.33 -2.89 -26.11
N ASP A 312 8.80 -2.23 -27.17
CA ASP A 312 10.08 -1.53 -27.23
C ASP A 312 9.90 -0.15 -27.89
N ASP A 313 10.96 0.64 -27.87
CA ASP A 313 10.91 2.02 -28.37
C ASP A 313 10.60 2.08 -29.87
N ASP A 314 11.09 1.12 -30.66
CA ASP A 314 10.89 1.06 -32.11
C ASP A 314 9.42 0.82 -32.46
N ILE A 315 8.75 -0.07 -31.71
CA ILE A 315 7.31 -0.31 -31.85
C ILE A 315 6.53 0.98 -31.54
N ILE A 316 6.87 1.68 -30.45
CA ILE A 316 6.19 2.92 -30.04
C ILE A 316 6.39 4.01 -31.11
N ASN A 317 7.62 4.24 -31.55
CA ASN A 317 7.94 5.27 -32.55
C ASN A 317 7.18 4.99 -33.86
N ARG A 318 7.11 3.74 -34.29
CA ARG A 318 6.34 3.34 -35.47
C ARG A 318 4.85 3.60 -35.32
N TRP A 319 4.23 3.28 -34.17
CA TRP A 319 2.81 3.55 -33.95
C TRP A 319 2.47 5.04 -34.01
N ILE A 320 3.41 5.89 -33.60
CA ILE A 320 3.23 7.35 -33.58
C ILE A 320 3.46 7.96 -34.97
N SER A 321 4.46 7.46 -35.73
CA SER A 321 4.81 7.96 -37.07
C SER A 321 3.84 7.50 -38.15
N ASP A 322 3.47 6.22 -38.18
CA ASP A 322 2.67 5.62 -39.25
C ASP A 322 1.20 5.53 -38.83
N CYS A 323 0.42 6.60 -38.99
CA CYS A 323 -0.99 6.63 -38.58
C CYS A 323 -1.97 6.87 -39.75
N ASP A 324 -1.63 6.36 -40.94
CA ASP A 324 -2.53 6.37 -42.09
C ASP A 324 -3.67 5.32 -41.95
N SER A 325 -4.74 5.46 -42.73
CA SER A 325 -5.93 4.61 -42.60
C SER A 325 -5.66 3.12 -42.86
N LYS A 326 -4.63 2.78 -43.65
CA LYS A 326 -4.24 1.41 -43.97
C LYS A 326 -3.41 0.75 -42.87
N SER A 327 -2.47 1.46 -42.24
CA SER A 327 -1.65 0.94 -41.13
C SER A 327 -2.40 0.90 -39.79
N TRP A 328 -3.39 1.77 -39.58
CA TRP A 328 -4.12 1.87 -38.32
C TRP A 328 -4.73 0.54 -37.84
N LYS A 329 -5.39 -0.22 -38.71
CA LYS A 329 -5.96 -1.53 -38.33
C LYS A 329 -4.91 -2.54 -37.86
N LYS A 330 -3.68 -2.43 -38.38
CA LYS A 330 -2.55 -3.26 -37.93
C LYS A 330 -2.05 -2.78 -36.57
N ILE A 331 -1.93 -1.46 -36.39
CA ILE A 331 -1.52 -0.84 -35.13
C ILE A 331 -2.51 -1.15 -34.00
N GLN A 332 -3.82 -1.02 -34.23
CA GLN A 332 -4.84 -1.41 -33.26
C GLN A 332 -4.65 -2.86 -32.81
N LYS A 333 -4.49 -3.80 -33.74
CA LYS A 333 -4.24 -5.21 -33.40
C LYS A 333 -2.97 -5.40 -32.56
N GLU A 334 -1.92 -4.64 -32.83
CA GLU A 334 -0.68 -4.69 -32.06
C GLU A 334 -0.84 -4.06 -30.66
N ILE A 335 -1.56 -2.93 -30.55
CA ILE A 335 -1.92 -2.29 -29.27
C ILE A 335 -2.78 -3.23 -28.45
N THR A 336 -3.88 -3.75 -28.99
CA THR A 336 -4.75 -4.72 -28.31
C THR A 336 -3.92 -5.91 -27.83
N LYS A 337 -3.02 -6.45 -28.66
CA LYS A 337 -2.18 -7.60 -28.27
C LYS A 337 -1.21 -7.28 -27.13
N THR A 338 -0.71 -6.04 -27.07
CA THR A 338 0.28 -5.61 -26.08
C THR A 338 -0.39 -5.23 -24.75
N PHE A 339 -1.47 -4.46 -24.80
CA PHE A 339 -2.11 -3.88 -23.62
C PHE A 339 -3.23 -4.73 -23.02
N SER A 340 -3.75 -5.74 -23.72
CA SER A 340 -4.78 -6.64 -23.15
C SER A 340 -4.25 -7.70 -22.18
N SER A 341 -2.93 -7.76 -21.97
CA SER A 341 -2.30 -8.81 -21.16
C SER A 341 -1.32 -8.23 -20.16
N ALA A 342 -1.54 -8.55 -18.87
CA ALA A 342 -0.60 -8.20 -17.82
C ALA A 342 0.79 -8.82 -18.05
N SER A 343 0.87 -10.02 -18.66
CA SER A 343 2.17 -10.65 -18.96
C SER A 343 2.96 -9.86 -20.00
N CYS A 344 2.29 -9.31 -21.01
CA CYS A 344 2.92 -8.46 -22.02
C CYS A 344 3.46 -7.17 -21.37
N LEU A 345 2.67 -6.48 -20.54
CA LEU A 345 3.13 -5.27 -19.85
C LEU A 345 4.28 -5.55 -18.88
N ASN A 346 4.13 -6.58 -18.05
CA ASN A 346 5.16 -6.99 -17.09
C ASN A 346 6.48 -7.36 -17.78
N GLY A 347 6.43 -7.94 -18.99
CA GLY A 347 7.60 -8.25 -19.79
C GLY A 347 8.17 -7.07 -20.58
N SER A 348 7.35 -6.07 -20.89
CA SER A 348 7.72 -4.90 -21.70
C SER A 348 8.65 -3.95 -20.95
N PHE A 349 8.42 -3.79 -19.65
CA PHE A 349 9.11 -2.78 -18.83
C PHE A 349 10.13 -3.39 -17.86
N LEU A 350 10.75 -4.53 -18.21
CA LEU A 350 11.79 -5.15 -17.40
C LEU A 350 13.09 -4.33 -17.44
N ASP A 351 13.73 -4.12 -16.27
CA ASP A 351 15.04 -3.48 -16.17
C ASP A 351 16.14 -4.45 -16.61
N LYS A 352 16.46 -4.42 -17.91
CA LYS A 352 17.51 -5.23 -18.50
C LYS A 352 18.91 -4.66 -18.21
N SER A 353 19.02 -3.45 -17.68
CA SER A 353 20.31 -2.86 -17.36
C SER A 353 20.99 -3.70 -16.28
N ARG A 354 22.22 -4.16 -16.57
CA ARG A 354 23.02 -4.97 -15.64
C ARG A 354 22.27 -6.17 -15.03
N ASP A 355 21.33 -6.77 -15.77
CA ASP A 355 20.53 -7.92 -15.32
C ASP A 355 19.64 -7.67 -14.08
N LYS A 356 19.26 -6.42 -13.80
CA LYS A 356 18.43 -6.09 -12.62
C LYS A 356 17.08 -6.78 -12.58
N HIS A 357 16.46 -7.07 -13.73
CA HIS A 357 15.24 -7.86 -13.81
C HIS A 357 15.36 -9.24 -13.15
N TYR A 358 16.54 -9.86 -13.10
CA TYR A 358 16.77 -11.11 -12.36
C TYR A 358 16.83 -10.94 -10.83
N GLN A 359 16.86 -9.70 -10.32
CA GLN A 359 16.86 -9.39 -8.88
C GLN A 359 15.45 -9.30 -8.30
N THR A 360 14.45 -9.73 -9.06
CA THR A 360 13.05 -9.61 -8.68
C THR A 360 12.75 -10.40 -7.40
N SER A 361 12.12 -9.73 -6.44
CA SER A 361 11.84 -10.25 -5.10
C SER A 361 10.66 -9.50 -4.47
N LEU A 362 10.32 -9.83 -3.22
CA LEU A 362 9.28 -9.13 -2.44
C LEU A 362 9.56 -7.62 -2.27
N LYS A 363 10.82 -7.20 -2.42
CA LYS A 363 11.28 -5.81 -2.25
C LYS A 363 11.84 -5.19 -3.53
N HIS A 364 11.85 -5.92 -4.63
CA HIS A 364 12.41 -5.41 -5.88
C HIS A 364 11.57 -5.89 -7.05
N SER A 365 10.95 -4.95 -7.76
CA SER A 365 10.06 -5.29 -8.88
C SER A 365 10.80 -5.79 -10.12
N GLY A 366 12.08 -5.40 -10.31
CA GLY A 366 12.82 -5.67 -11.55
C GLY A 366 12.30 -4.90 -12.77
N LEU A 367 11.51 -3.84 -12.56
CA LEU A 367 10.97 -2.97 -13.61
C LEU A 367 11.82 -1.72 -13.84
N ASP A 368 11.89 -1.29 -15.11
CA ASP A 368 12.34 0.03 -15.50
C ASP A 368 11.15 1.00 -15.60
N LEU A 369 10.80 1.59 -14.45
CA LEU A 369 9.71 2.56 -14.37
C LEU A 369 10.03 3.88 -15.09
N SER A 370 11.31 4.19 -15.32
CA SER A 370 11.73 5.36 -16.10
C SER A 370 11.40 5.15 -17.58
N PHE A 371 11.67 3.95 -18.11
CA PHE A 371 11.25 3.57 -19.46
C PHE A 371 9.73 3.51 -19.57
N ALA A 372 9.01 2.94 -18.59
CA ALA A 372 7.54 2.94 -18.59
C ALA A 372 6.97 4.36 -18.70
N ARG A 373 7.48 5.28 -17.88
CA ARG A 373 7.11 6.70 -17.92
C ARG A 373 7.35 7.31 -19.30
N LEU A 374 8.54 7.13 -19.85
CA LEU A 374 8.90 7.71 -21.16
C LEU A 374 8.04 7.12 -22.29
N ALA A 375 7.77 5.80 -22.24
CA ALA A 375 6.92 5.11 -23.20
C ALA A 375 5.51 5.70 -23.22
N PHE A 376 4.86 5.85 -22.06
CA PHE A 376 3.52 6.46 -21.99
C PHE A 376 3.51 7.94 -22.38
N GLN A 377 4.55 8.70 -22.06
CA GLN A 377 4.71 10.07 -22.55
C GLN A 377 4.82 10.14 -24.08
N LYS A 378 5.54 9.21 -24.70
CA LYS A 378 5.62 9.11 -26.17
C LYS A 378 4.27 8.76 -26.77
N LEU A 379 3.58 7.75 -26.25
CA LEU A 379 2.24 7.36 -26.72
C LEU A 379 1.24 8.53 -26.62
N ALA A 380 1.35 9.34 -25.57
CA ALA A 380 0.52 10.52 -25.37
C ALA A 380 0.72 11.64 -26.41
N LYS A 381 1.79 11.61 -27.21
CA LYS A 381 1.99 12.54 -28.34
C LYS A 381 0.98 12.31 -29.48
N LYS A 382 0.28 11.17 -29.50
CA LYS A 382 -0.70 10.83 -30.53
C LYS A 382 -2.02 10.38 -29.89
N ASN A 383 -2.97 11.32 -29.76
CA ASN A 383 -4.26 11.08 -29.09
C ASN A 383 -5.01 9.82 -29.57
N LYS A 384 -4.96 9.51 -30.88
CA LYS A 384 -5.60 8.32 -31.45
C LYS A 384 -5.00 7.01 -30.90
N VAL A 385 -3.67 6.96 -30.76
CA VAL A 385 -2.96 5.81 -30.18
C VAL A 385 -3.26 5.72 -28.69
N LEU A 386 -3.17 6.84 -27.96
CA LEU A 386 -3.44 6.87 -26.52
C LEU A 386 -4.87 6.44 -26.19
N ALA A 387 -5.87 6.88 -26.98
CA ALA A 387 -7.27 6.51 -26.80
C ALA A 387 -7.50 5.00 -26.99
N GLU A 388 -6.84 4.37 -27.97
CA GLU A 388 -6.91 2.91 -28.16
C GLU A 388 -6.24 2.16 -26.99
N VAL A 389 -5.11 2.68 -26.47
CA VAL A 389 -4.47 2.11 -25.28
C VAL A 389 -5.39 2.21 -24.07
N GLU A 390 -6.02 3.36 -23.84
CA GLU A 390 -7.01 3.58 -22.78
C GLU A 390 -8.20 2.61 -22.89
N ASP A 391 -8.82 2.48 -24.07
CA ASP A 391 -9.95 1.56 -24.28
C ASP A 391 -9.58 0.10 -23.97
N VAL A 392 -8.43 -0.36 -24.48
CA VAL A 392 -7.96 -1.73 -24.26
C VAL A 392 -7.64 -1.99 -22.78
N VAL A 393 -6.98 -1.04 -22.11
CA VAL A 393 -6.63 -1.17 -20.69
C VAL A 393 -7.89 -1.22 -19.84
N HIS A 394 -8.83 -0.32 -20.09
CA HIS A 394 -10.09 -0.23 -19.36
C HIS A 394 -10.97 -1.47 -19.55
N ARG A 395 -11.21 -1.86 -20.81
CA ARG A 395 -12.20 -2.89 -21.14
C ARG A 395 -11.69 -4.31 -21.05
N ILE A 396 -10.38 -4.53 -21.17
CA ILE A 396 -9.80 -5.87 -21.28
C ILE A 396 -8.81 -6.14 -20.15
N LEU A 397 -7.81 -5.27 -19.96
CA LEU A 397 -6.73 -5.55 -19.02
C LEU A 397 -7.21 -5.56 -17.56
N LEU A 398 -7.74 -4.43 -17.08
CA LEU A 398 -8.11 -4.27 -15.67
C LEU A 398 -9.13 -5.32 -15.20
N PRO A 399 -10.21 -5.62 -15.98
CA PRO A 399 -11.13 -6.69 -15.62
C PRO A 399 -10.48 -8.08 -15.55
N SER A 400 -9.43 -8.33 -16.34
CA SER A 400 -8.74 -9.62 -16.43
C SER A 400 -7.73 -9.89 -15.31
N LEU A 401 -7.41 -8.90 -14.46
CA LEU A 401 -6.42 -9.05 -13.39
C LEU A 401 -6.92 -10.03 -12.31
N SER A 402 -6.12 -11.04 -11.97
CA SER A 402 -6.47 -12.02 -10.95
C SER A 402 -6.52 -11.38 -9.57
N LYS A 403 -7.43 -11.83 -8.70
CA LYS A 403 -7.40 -11.51 -7.26
C LYS A 403 -6.22 -12.17 -6.52
N ASP A 404 -5.73 -13.29 -7.08
CA ASP A 404 -4.61 -14.07 -6.55
C ASP A 404 -3.56 -14.29 -7.66
N PRO A 405 -2.73 -13.26 -7.98
CA PRO A 405 -1.62 -13.42 -8.91
C PRO A 405 -0.51 -14.30 -8.33
N ILE A 406 0.04 -15.20 -9.15
CA ILE A 406 1.15 -16.06 -8.73
C ILE A 406 2.48 -15.28 -8.68
N GLY A 407 3.18 -15.35 -7.54
CA GLY A 407 4.48 -14.71 -7.36
C GLY A 407 4.45 -13.18 -7.48
N VAL A 408 5.62 -12.57 -7.22
CA VAL A 408 5.78 -11.10 -7.24
C VAL A 408 5.68 -10.49 -8.65
N GLU A 409 5.96 -11.29 -9.69
CA GLU A 409 5.95 -10.81 -11.07
C GLU A 409 4.55 -10.45 -11.57
N GLY A 410 3.51 -11.13 -11.06
CA GLY A 410 2.12 -10.82 -11.42
C GLY A 410 1.68 -9.44 -10.92
N LEU A 411 2.26 -8.94 -9.83
CA LEU A 411 1.91 -7.65 -9.20
C LEU A 411 2.54 -6.43 -9.90
N ARG A 412 3.49 -6.64 -10.82
CA ARG A 412 4.18 -5.55 -11.55
C ARG A 412 3.24 -4.63 -12.32
N VAL A 413 2.11 -5.15 -12.80
CA VAL A 413 1.13 -4.37 -13.57
C VAL A 413 0.58 -3.21 -12.74
N TYR A 414 0.44 -3.40 -11.42
CA TYR A 414 0.01 -2.37 -10.47
C TYR A 414 1.04 -1.26 -10.25
N LEU A 415 2.29 -1.46 -10.67
CA LEU A 415 3.34 -0.44 -10.69
C LEU A 415 3.45 0.27 -12.05
N ILE A 416 2.97 -0.37 -13.13
CA ILE A 416 3.04 0.15 -14.50
C ILE A 416 1.84 1.06 -14.81
N ILE A 417 0.62 0.66 -14.44
CA ILE A 417 -0.62 1.41 -14.71
C ILE A 417 -0.59 2.85 -14.18
N PRO A 418 -0.03 3.16 -13.00
CA PRO A 418 0.10 4.54 -12.54
C PRO A 418 0.84 5.48 -13.51
N GLU A 419 1.82 4.99 -14.27
CA GLU A 419 2.53 5.80 -15.27
C GLU A 419 1.66 6.08 -16.53
N LEU A 420 0.69 5.20 -16.85
CA LEU A 420 -0.36 5.48 -17.84
C LEU A 420 -1.38 6.49 -17.30
N LEU A 421 -1.87 6.29 -16.08
CA LEU A 421 -2.84 7.20 -15.45
C LEU A 421 -2.28 8.63 -15.34
N ARG A 422 -0.99 8.76 -15.04
CA ARG A 422 -0.29 10.05 -15.03
C ARG A 422 -0.45 10.84 -16.34
N VAL A 423 -0.41 10.18 -17.50
CA VAL A 423 -0.54 10.89 -18.79
C VAL A 423 -2.00 11.14 -19.16
N LEU A 424 -2.92 10.24 -18.77
CA LEU A 424 -4.36 10.41 -18.99
C LEU A 424 -4.93 11.56 -18.16
N LEU A 425 -4.64 11.58 -16.85
CA LEU A 425 -5.16 12.61 -15.93
C LEU A 425 -4.63 14.01 -16.27
N LYS A 426 -3.41 14.11 -16.82
CA LYS A 426 -2.87 15.37 -17.36
C LYS A 426 -3.68 15.93 -18.54
N GLN A 427 -4.40 15.07 -19.26
CA GLN A 427 -5.31 15.46 -20.35
C GLN A 427 -6.77 15.50 -19.88
N GLN A 428 -7.03 15.53 -18.56
CA GLN A 428 -8.37 15.47 -17.96
C GLN A 428 -9.18 14.22 -18.40
N ARG A 429 -8.48 13.10 -18.60
CA ARG A 429 -9.06 11.78 -18.95
C ARG A 429 -8.69 10.75 -17.89
N GLY A 430 -9.35 9.58 -17.90
CA GLY A 430 -8.91 8.42 -17.13
C GLY A 430 -9.42 8.35 -15.68
N ILE A 431 -10.49 9.09 -15.33
CA ILE A 431 -11.22 8.90 -14.07
C ILE A 431 -11.76 7.45 -14.01
N ASP A 432 -12.48 7.02 -15.04
CA ASP A 432 -13.04 5.65 -15.15
C ASP A 432 -11.96 4.55 -15.08
N ILE A 433 -10.80 4.76 -15.70
CA ILE A 433 -9.67 3.82 -15.60
C ILE A 433 -9.13 3.78 -14.17
N THR A 434 -9.01 4.94 -13.52
CA THR A 434 -8.53 5.00 -12.14
C THR A 434 -9.49 4.27 -11.21
N GLU A 435 -10.81 4.41 -11.43
CA GLU A 435 -11.84 3.66 -10.72
C GLU A 435 -11.68 2.14 -10.90
N ALA A 436 -11.59 1.67 -12.15
CA ALA A 436 -11.38 0.26 -12.45
C ALA A 436 -10.05 -0.27 -11.85
N PHE A 437 -9.03 0.59 -11.75
CA PHE A 437 -7.75 0.26 -11.15
C PHE A 437 -7.82 0.16 -9.63
N VAL A 438 -8.53 1.09 -8.96
CA VAL A 438 -8.83 1.01 -7.52
C VAL A 438 -9.55 -0.29 -7.20
N PHE A 439 -10.59 -0.63 -7.97
CA PHE A 439 -11.31 -1.90 -7.79
C PHE A 439 -10.38 -3.11 -7.97
N ALA A 440 -9.46 -3.07 -8.94
CA ALA A 440 -8.50 -4.15 -9.15
C ALA A 440 -7.47 -4.28 -8.00
N ILE A 441 -7.11 -3.19 -7.32
CA ILE A 441 -6.24 -3.20 -6.13
C ILE A 441 -7.01 -3.77 -4.93
N LEU A 442 -8.19 -3.23 -4.63
CA LEU A 442 -8.99 -3.61 -3.46
C LEU A 442 -9.52 -5.05 -3.53
N ARG A 443 -9.57 -5.64 -4.73
CA ARG A 443 -9.94 -7.04 -4.96
C ARG A 443 -8.79 -8.02 -4.69
N LEU A 444 -7.54 -7.57 -4.56
CA LEU A 444 -6.41 -8.46 -4.28
C LEU A 444 -6.61 -9.19 -2.95
N ASP A 445 -6.18 -10.44 -2.92
CA ASP A 445 -6.06 -11.21 -1.68
C ASP A 445 -5.15 -10.46 -0.67
N PRO A 446 -5.45 -10.45 0.64
CA PRO A 446 -4.71 -9.68 1.64
C PRO A 446 -3.19 -9.94 1.61
N ASP A 447 -2.77 -11.20 1.40
CA ASP A 447 -1.34 -11.54 1.34
C ASP A 447 -0.67 -10.89 0.12
N LYS A 448 -1.39 -10.80 -1.00
CA LYS A 448 -0.88 -10.18 -2.24
C LYS A 448 -0.87 -8.66 -2.14
N LEU A 449 -1.85 -8.09 -1.44
CA LEU A 449 -1.89 -6.67 -1.16
C LEU A 449 -0.71 -6.24 -0.28
N GLN A 450 -0.39 -7.03 0.75
CA GLN A 450 0.78 -6.79 1.60
C GLN A 450 2.10 -6.85 0.80
N VAL A 451 2.21 -7.77 -0.16
CA VAL A 451 3.38 -7.82 -1.06
C VAL A 451 3.43 -6.58 -1.97
N LEU A 452 2.29 -6.11 -2.46
CA LEU A 452 2.22 -4.88 -3.27
C LEU A 452 2.61 -3.63 -2.44
N GLU A 453 2.17 -3.53 -1.19
CA GLU A 453 2.58 -2.49 -0.24
C GLU A 453 4.09 -2.55 0.03
N GLY A 454 4.65 -3.76 0.16
CA GLY A 454 6.09 -4.00 0.23
C GLY A 454 6.82 -3.44 -0.99
N LEU A 455 6.30 -3.68 -2.20
CA LEU A 455 6.87 -3.11 -3.44
C LEU A 455 6.74 -1.57 -3.46
N TRP A 456 5.59 -1.02 -3.07
CA TRP A 456 5.39 0.44 -2.98
C TRP A 456 6.36 1.11 -2.01
N SER A 457 6.66 0.48 -0.87
CA SER A 457 7.62 1.00 0.11
C SER A 457 9.04 1.17 -0.48
N THR A 458 9.39 0.34 -1.46
CA THR A 458 10.71 0.34 -2.11
C THR A 458 10.78 1.20 -3.36
N LEU A 459 9.66 1.81 -3.78
CA LEU A 459 9.66 2.69 -4.93
C LEU A 459 10.55 3.92 -4.70
N PRO A 460 11.26 4.41 -5.75
CA PRO A 460 11.88 5.72 -5.70
C PRO A 460 10.82 6.82 -5.49
N ASP A 461 11.24 7.98 -5.00
CA ASP A 461 10.33 9.06 -4.63
C ASP A 461 9.46 9.55 -5.78
N THR A 462 10.00 9.66 -7.00
CA THR A 462 9.23 10.20 -8.13
C THR A 462 8.07 9.28 -8.57
N PRO A 463 8.27 7.96 -8.79
CA PRO A 463 7.16 7.02 -8.96
C PRO A 463 6.18 6.99 -7.79
N PHE A 464 6.67 6.98 -6.54
CA PHE A 464 5.80 6.95 -5.36
C PHE A 464 4.91 8.21 -5.27
N ARG A 465 5.48 9.40 -5.47
CA ARG A 465 4.72 10.67 -5.56
C ARG A 465 3.75 10.68 -6.74
N THR A 466 4.08 10.04 -7.85
CA THR A 466 3.17 9.91 -9.00
C THR A 466 1.95 9.10 -8.59
N LEU A 467 2.16 7.97 -7.92
CA LEU A 467 1.10 7.11 -7.41
C LEU A 467 0.14 7.86 -6.46
N VAL A 468 0.69 8.57 -5.47
CA VAL A 468 -0.11 9.39 -4.53
C VAL A 468 -0.90 10.46 -5.27
N LYS A 469 -0.27 11.18 -6.21
CA LYS A 469 -0.94 12.24 -6.99
C LYS A 469 -2.07 11.73 -7.88
N THR A 470 -1.96 10.52 -8.41
CA THR A 470 -3.02 9.89 -9.22
C THR A 470 -4.30 9.74 -8.43
N PHE A 471 -4.22 9.16 -7.23
CA PHE A 471 -5.41 8.97 -6.39
C PHE A 471 -5.90 10.30 -5.80
N HIS A 472 -4.98 11.15 -5.32
CA HIS A 472 -5.33 12.49 -4.84
C HIS A 472 -6.17 13.29 -5.85
N TYR A 473 -5.76 13.33 -7.12
CA TYR A 473 -6.48 14.07 -8.16
C TYR A 473 -7.91 13.55 -8.33
N VAL A 474 -8.09 12.23 -8.40
CA VAL A 474 -9.40 11.63 -8.63
C VAL A 474 -10.30 11.75 -7.40
N SER A 475 -9.76 11.61 -6.19
CA SER A 475 -10.51 11.87 -4.95
C SER A 475 -10.97 13.32 -4.86
N ALA A 476 -10.14 14.29 -5.27
CA ALA A 476 -10.54 15.70 -5.33
C ALA A 476 -11.66 15.97 -6.34
N GLU A 477 -11.62 15.30 -7.49
CA GLU A 477 -12.65 15.43 -8.52
C GLU A 477 -13.99 14.82 -8.07
N TYR A 478 -13.94 13.70 -7.37
CA TYR A 478 -15.12 13.08 -6.78
C TYR A 478 -15.76 13.95 -5.70
N LEU A 479 -14.98 14.55 -4.80
CA LEU A 479 -15.50 15.54 -3.86
C LEU A 479 -16.13 16.73 -4.60
N ARG A 480 -15.55 17.13 -5.73
CA ARG A 480 -16.08 18.21 -6.56
C ARG A 480 -17.48 17.88 -7.10
N MET A 481 -17.60 16.72 -7.74
CA MET A 481 -18.88 16.23 -8.28
C MET A 481 -19.92 16.02 -7.18
N GLY A 482 -19.51 15.49 -6.02
CA GLY A 482 -20.40 15.27 -4.88
C GLY A 482 -21.05 16.56 -4.36
N ALA A 483 -20.28 17.66 -4.29
CA ALA A 483 -20.79 18.95 -3.83
C ALA A 483 -21.69 19.65 -4.86
N GLU A 484 -21.46 19.46 -6.16
CA GLU A 484 -22.22 20.12 -7.23
C GLU A 484 -23.49 19.35 -7.64
N GLU A 485 -23.45 18.02 -7.62
CA GLU A 485 -24.49 17.17 -8.25
C GLU A 485 -25.25 16.26 -7.26
N GLY A 486 -24.89 16.26 -5.98
CA GLY A 486 -25.71 15.68 -4.90
C GLY A 486 -25.97 14.16 -4.92
N CYS A 487 -25.35 13.33 -5.78
CA CYS A 487 -25.55 11.87 -5.75
C CYS A 487 -24.44 10.96 -6.35
N VAL A 488 -24.36 9.72 -5.82
CA VAL A 488 -23.58 8.50 -6.20
C VAL A 488 -22.06 8.64 -6.40
N VAL A 489 -21.37 9.42 -5.56
CA VAL A 489 -19.89 9.47 -5.57
C VAL A 489 -19.26 8.72 -4.37
N LYS A 490 -20.08 8.35 -3.38
CA LYS A 490 -19.64 7.76 -2.10
C LYS A 490 -18.68 6.57 -2.26
N LYS A 491 -19.11 5.49 -2.93
CA LYS A 491 -18.33 4.25 -3.05
C LYS A 491 -16.99 4.45 -3.78
N MET A 492 -16.96 5.32 -4.78
CA MET A 492 -15.75 5.56 -5.57
C MET A 492 -14.78 6.48 -4.86
N PHE A 493 -15.30 7.51 -4.19
CA PHE A 493 -14.52 8.33 -3.27
C PHE A 493 -13.90 7.47 -2.16
N GLU A 494 -14.71 6.65 -1.48
CA GLU A 494 -14.24 5.71 -0.45
C GLU A 494 -13.12 4.80 -0.97
N GLY A 495 -13.31 4.16 -2.13
CA GLY A 495 -12.29 3.29 -2.70
C GLY A 495 -10.96 4.02 -2.97
N THR A 496 -11.01 5.23 -3.53
CA THR A 496 -9.78 6.02 -3.77
C THR A 496 -9.09 6.42 -2.48
N VAL A 497 -9.85 6.80 -1.46
CA VAL A 497 -9.33 7.18 -0.15
C VAL A 497 -8.70 5.98 0.57
N MET A 498 -9.34 4.81 0.53
CA MET A 498 -8.78 3.57 1.10
C MET A 498 -7.43 3.19 0.49
N VAL A 499 -7.22 3.45 -0.81
CA VAL A 499 -5.91 3.25 -1.44
C VAL A 499 -4.92 4.33 -1.00
N MET A 500 -5.35 5.59 -0.86
CA MET A 500 -4.48 6.66 -0.33
C MET A 500 -4.05 6.43 1.11
N GLU A 501 -4.92 5.94 1.99
CA GLU A 501 -4.60 5.60 3.38
C GLU A 501 -3.53 4.51 3.45
N ARG A 502 -3.68 3.44 2.66
CA ARG A 502 -2.63 2.42 2.52
C ARG A 502 -1.32 3.00 2.02
N LEU A 503 -1.35 3.93 1.07
CA LEU A 503 -0.13 4.61 0.62
C LEU A 503 0.49 5.48 1.71
N TYR A 504 -0.32 6.10 2.56
CA TYR A 504 0.15 6.85 3.72
C TYR A 504 0.82 5.92 4.74
N GLU A 505 0.20 4.79 5.08
CA GLU A 505 0.80 3.75 5.95
C GLU A 505 2.11 3.22 5.37
N VAL A 506 2.13 2.93 4.07
CA VAL A 506 3.37 2.56 3.37
C VAL A 506 4.41 3.66 3.53
N ASN A 507 4.05 4.94 3.34
CA ASN A 507 4.96 6.06 3.52
C ASN A 507 5.51 6.19 4.95
N CYS A 508 4.70 5.93 5.97
CA CYS A 508 5.13 5.90 7.37
C CYS A 508 6.23 4.85 7.61
N ASN A 509 6.20 3.76 6.86
CA ASN A 509 7.16 2.66 6.92
C ASN A 509 8.35 2.80 5.95
N ARG A 510 8.40 3.85 5.12
CA ARG A 510 9.52 4.10 4.18
C ARG A 510 10.71 4.70 4.90
N ARG A 511 11.92 4.35 4.42
CA ARG A 511 13.19 4.98 4.86
C ARG A 511 13.23 6.48 4.52
N ILE A 512 12.75 6.84 3.34
CA ILE A 512 12.64 8.23 2.88
C ILE A 512 11.15 8.53 2.74
N LYS A 513 10.64 9.32 3.67
CA LYS A 513 9.23 9.70 3.73
C LYS A 513 8.98 10.92 2.87
N ILE A 514 7.85 10.95 2.17
CA ILE A 514 7.32 12.21 1.63
C ILE A 514 6.49 12.90 2.72
N ALA A 515 6.45 14.23 2.71
CA ALA A 515 5.70 15.00 3.70
C ALA A 515 4.21 14.63 3.67
N ALA A 516 3.58 14.54 4.85
CA ALA A 516 2.16 14.21 5.03
C ALA A 516 1.24 15.12 4.19
N SER A 517 1.62 16.39 4.02
CA SER A 517 0.93 17.36 3.16
C SER A 517 0.76 16.93 1.70
N ASN A 518 1.52 15.96 1.20
CA ASN A 518 1.34 15.40 -0.14
C ASN A 518 0.11 14.47 -0.25
N PHE A 519 -0.42 14.02 0.88
CA PHE A 519 -1.62 13.18 0.95
C PHE A 519 -2.89 14.00 1.19
N HIS A 520 -2.75 15.26 1.61
CA HIS A 520 -3.88 16.13 1.93
C HIS A 520 -4.63 16.58 0.67
N ILE A 521 -5.95 16.37 0.63
CA ILE A 521 -6.82 16.86 -0.45
C ILE A 521 -7.20 18.33 -0.22
N ASN A 522 -6.23 19.24 -0.34
CA ASN A 522 -6.44 20.67 0.00
C ASN A 522 -7.54 21.36 -0.83
N ARG A 523 -7.84 20.85 -2.03
CA ARG A 523 -8.93 21.38 -2.86
C ARG A 523 -10.30 21.22 -2.18
N ALA A 524 -10.44 20.27 -1.26
CA ALA A 524 -11.64 20.10 -0.46
C ALA A 524 -11.93 21.32 0.43
N ASN A 525 -10.92 22.03 0.94
CA ASN A 525 -11.10 23.14 1.89
C ASN A 525 -12.04 24.22 1.34
N CYS A 526 -11.73 24.74 0.15
CA CYS A 526 -12.55 25.79 -0.48
C CYS A 526 -13.99 25.32 -0.75
N MET A 527 -14.15 24.05 -1.14
CA MET A 527 -15.47 23.48 -1.44
C MET A 527 -16.32 23.28 -0.19
N LEU A 528 -15.74 22.65 0.84
CA LEU A 528 -16.37 22.46 2.13
C LEU A 528 -16.71 23.80 2.78
N GLN A 529 -15.82 24.79 2.67
CA GLN A 529 -16.05 26.14 3.18
C GLN A 529 -17.20 26.84 2.45
N ASN A 530 -17.29 26.69 1.13
CA ASN A 530 -18.42 27.23 0.38
C ASN A 530 -19.74 26.62 0.86
N MET A 531 -19.82 25.29 1.03
CA MET A 531 -21.01 24.65 1.59
C MET A 531 -21.36 25.24 2.96
N LEU A 532 -20.38 25.37 3.86
CA LEU A 532 -20.59 25.94 5.19
C LEU A 532 -21.14 27.37 5.15
N ASN A 533 -20.67 28.18 4.18
CA ASN A 533 -21.09 29.58 4.03
C ASN A 533 -22.45 29.75 3.33
N THR A 534 -22.84 28.81 2.46
CA THR A 534 -24.06 28.94 1.63
C THR A 534 -25.26 28.15 2.15
N PHE A 535 -25.03 27.08 2.91
CA PHE A 535 -26.12 26.20 3.34
C PHE A 535 -26.98 26.90 4.40
N GLU A 536 -28.28 26.96 4.13
CA GLU A 536 -29.30 27.27 5.12
C GLU A 536 -29.77 25.99 5.83
N CYS A 537 -30.55 26.11 6.91
CA CYS A 537 -31.01 24.97 7.73
C CYS A 537 -31.65 23.84 6.89
N TYR A 538 -32.45 24.18 5.87
CA TYR A 538 -33.10 23.21 4.98
C TYR A 538 -32.13 22.48 4.04
N ASP A 539 -31.00 23.10 3.67
CA ASP A 539 -30.01 22.48 2.79
C ASP A 539 -29.32 21.31 3.48
N TYR A 540 -29.08 21.42 4.79
CA TYR A 540 -28.54 20.34 5.60
C TYR A 540 -29.45 19.10 5.58
N LEU A 541 -30.78 19.27 5.62
CA LEU A 541 -31.73 18.14 5.57
C LEU A 541 -31.67 17.35 4.25
N ASN A 542 -31.11 17.94 3.18
CA ASN A 542 -30.92 17.26 1.90
C ASN A 542 -29.61 16.45 1.85
N LEU A 543 -28.72 16.59 2.83
CA LEU A 543 -27.52 15.76 2.90
C LEU A 543 -27.90 14.33 3.33
N PRO A 544 -27.42 13.30 2.61
CA PRO A 544 -27.53 11.93 3.09
C PRO A 544 -26.85 11.80 4.46
N GLU A 545 -27.49 11.11 5.40
CA GLU A 545 -26.92 10.78 6.74
C GLU A 545 -25.51 10.17 6.62
N ASP A 546 -25.32 9.39 5.56
CA ASP A 546 -24.09 8.72 5.19
C ASP A 546 -22.97 9.62 4.60
N PHE A 547 -23.21 10.90 4.40
CA PHE A 547 -22.23 11.83 3.83
C PHE A 547 -20.98 11.92 4.72
N PHE A 548 -21.18 12.18 6.02
CA PHE A 548 -20.10 12.34 7.00
C PHE A 548 -19.35 11.03 7.27
N ASN A 549 -20.03 9.88 7.15
CA ASN A 549 -19.41 8.55 7.21
C ASN A 549 -18.25 8.39 6.22
N SER A 550 -18.27 9.12 5.10
CA SER A 550 -17.20 9.10 4.10
C SER A 550 -15.89 9.77 4.58
N PHE A 551 -15.90 10.48 5.71
CA PHE A 551 -14.77 11.21 6.28
C PHE A 551 -14.26 10.56 7.58
N HIS A 552 -15.06 9.71 8.23
CA HIS A 552 -14.71 9.06 9.49
C HIS A 552 -13.43 8.21 9.36
N GLY A 553 -12.52 8.34 10.34
CA GLY A 553 -11.27 7.58 10.42
C GLY A 553 -10.17 7.99 9.41
N LYS A 554 -10.43 8.94 8.51
CA LYS A 554 -9.53 9.32 7.39
C LYS A 554 -8.54 10.43 7.76
N SER A 555 -7.87 10.29 8.90
CA SER A 555 -7.10 11.38 9.52
C SER A 555 -5.89 11.86 8.72
N CYS A 556 -5.31 11.02 7.88
CA CYS A 556 -4.11 11.36 7.10
C CYS A 556 -4.38 12.03 5.74
N ILE A 557 -5.65 12.10 5.33
CA ILE A 557 -6.07 12.50 3.97
C ILE A 557 -6.58 13.94 3.92
N PHE A 558 -7.04 14.45 5.06
CA PHE A 558 -7.51 15.81 5.21
C PHE A 558 -6.54 16.59 6.08
N ASN A 559 -6.26 17.84 5.70
CA ASN A 559 -5.53 18.74 6.58
C ASN A 559 -6.43 19.19 7.75
N THR A 560 -5.84 19.72 8.82
CA THR A 560 -6.56 20.14 10.02
C THR A 560 -7.71 21.10 9.71
N GLU A 561 -7.53 22.04 8.77
CA GLU A 561 -8.58 22.98 8.37
C GLU A 561 -9.79 22.29 7.74
N ALA A 562 -9.60 21.36 6.80
CA ALA A 562 -10.69 20.58 6.22
C ALA A 562 -11.44 19.80 7.30
N LYS A 563 -10.71 19.20 8.24
CA LYS A 563 -11.32 18.44 9.34
C LYS A 563 -12.23 19.32 10.19
N CYS A 564 -11.77 20.52 10.56
CA CYS A 564 -12.60 21.49 11.30
C CYS A 564 -13.86 21.88 10.51
N ILE A 565 -13.75 22.09 9.19
CA ILE A 565 -14.92 22.44 8.37
C ILE A 565 -15.92 21.27 8.29
N VAL A 566 -15.45 20.04 8.07
CA VAL A 566 -16.34 18.85 8.06
C VAL A 566 -17.01 18.66 9.42
N TYR A 567 -16.27 18.85 10.51
CA TYR A 567 -16.82 18.77 11.87
C TYR A 567 -17.91 19.82 12.09
N GLN A 568 -17.68 21.07 11.69
CA GLN A 568 -18.70 22.12 11.76
C GLN A 568 -19.94 21.80 10.93
N LEU A 569 -19.76 21.28 9.72
CA LEU A 569 -20.87 20.89 8.85
C LEU A 569 -21.73 19.78 9.49
N GLU A 570 -21.12 18.79 10.15
CA GLU A 570 -21.85 17.73 10.84
C GLU A 570 -22.60 18.26 12.06
N LEU A 571 -22.02 19.19 12.82
CA LEU A 571 -22.70 19.85 13.94
C LEU A 571 -23.94 20.63 13.46
N ASN A 572 -23.80 21.41 12.38
CA ASN A 572 -24.93 22.12 11.78
C ASN A 572 -26.00 21.17 11.24
N TYR A 573 -25.60 20.05 10.66
CA TYR A 573 -26.49 18.98 10.20
C TYR A 573 -27.26 18.35 11.37
N SER A 574 -26.57 18.00 12.45
CA SER A 574 -27.20 17.48 13.68
C SER A 574 -28.21 18.47 14.24
N PHE A 575 -27.87 19.76 14.27
CA PHE A 575 -28.77 20.82 14.70
C PHE A 575 -30.00 20.96 13.80
N ALA A 576 -29.83 20.90 12.47
CA ALA A 576 -30.95 20.99 11.53
C ALA A 576 -31.95 19.83 11.69
N ILE A 577 -31.46 18.61 11.93
CA ILE A 577 -32.32 17.43 12.12
C ILE A 577 -33.09 17.50 13.44
N HIS A 578 -32.41 17.85 14.53
CA HIS A 578 -32.98 17.76 15.88
C HIS A 578 -33.68 19.05 16.33
N GLY A 579 -33.33 20.20 15.74
CA GLY A 579 -33.88 21.51 16.09
C GLY A 579 -35.27 21.82 15.55
N HIS A 580 -35.84 20.96 14.68
CA HIS A 580 -37.23 21.08 14.20
C HIS A 580 -38.27 20.46 15.14
N LEU A 581 -37.84 19.67 16.12
CA LEU A 581 -38.67 19.33 17.27
C LEU A 581 -38.65 20.56 18.18
N ASP A 582 -39.81 21.07 18.64
CA ASP A 582 -39.98 22.30 19.44
C ASP A 582 -39.23 22.34 20.81
N PHE A 583 -38.14 21.59 20.97
CA PHE A 583 -37.24 21.63 22.11
C PHE A 583 -36.28 22.81 21.98
N TRP A 584 -36.48 23.82 22.83
CA TRP A 584 -35.43 24.77 23.17
C TRP A 584 -34.14 24.01 23.51
N ALA A 585 -33.00 24.49 23.02
CA ALA A 585 -31.71 23.92 23.38
C ALA A 585 -31.63 23.77 24.91
N PRO A 586 -31.21 22.60 25.42
CA PRO A 586 -31.23 22.30 26.85
C PRO A 586 -30.44 23.38 27.60
N THR A 587 -31.16 24.19 28.37
CA THR A 587 -30.57 25.32 29.08
C THR A 587 -30.36 24.94 30.54
N ILE A 588 -29.10 24.81 30.94
CA ILE A 588 -28.74 24.58 32.34
C ILE A 588 -28.67 25.89 33.09
N HIS A 589 -29.28 25.90 34.27
CA HIS A 589 -29.24 27.03 35.17
C HIS A 589 -28.29 26.69 36.30
N VAL A 590 -27.16 27.38 36.38
CA VAL A 590 -26.06 27.02 37.29
C VAL A 590 -25.66 28.24 38.13
N SER A 591 -25.27 28.01 39.38
CA SER A 591 -24.57 29.03 40.17
C SER A 591 -23.07 28.99 39.87
N ARG A 592 -22.38 30.13 39.93
CA ARG A 592 -20.91 30.18 39.78
C ARG A 592 -20.17 29.40 40.85
N GLU A 593 -20.75 29.28 42.05
CA GLU A 593 -20.12 28.61 43.19
C GLU A 593 -20.31 27.08 43.18
N THR A 594 -21.33 26.59 42.47
CA THR A 594 -21.72 25.17 42.44
C THR A 594 -21.88 24.64 41.02
N ALA A 595 -21.20 25.25 40.05
CA ALA A 595 -21.42 25.04 38.63
C ALA A 595 -21.32 23.56 38.22
N LEU A 596 -20.29 22.84 38.68
CA LEU A 596 -20.11 21.43 38.39
C LEU A 596 -21.21 20.54 39.00
N VAL A 597 -21.60 20.82 40.24
CA VAL A 597 -22.62 20.04 40.96
C VAL A 597 -23.98 20.21 40.28
N ASP A 598 -24.35 21.45 39.96
CA ASP A 598 -25.59 21.78 39.27
C ASP A 598 -25.64 21.13 37.88
N ALA A 599 -24.51 21.17 37.15
CA ALA A 599 -24.38 20.53 35.85
C ALA A 599 -24.57 19.02 35.93
N PHE A 600 -23.90 18.35 36.87
CA PHE A 600 -24.04 16.90 37.07
C PHE A 600 -25.46 16.50 37.48
N GLN A 601 -26.09 17.27 38.36
CA GLN A 601 -27.48 17.01 38.74
C GLN A 601 -28.43 17.14 37.54
N HIS A 602 -28.21 18.14 36.68
CA HIS A 602 -29.00 18.30 35.46
C HIS A 602 -28.77 17.14 34.50
N LEU A 603 -27.51 16.78 34.24
CA LEU A 603 -27.14 15.71 33.31
C LEU A 603 -27.69 14.33 33.73
N ARG A 604 -27.80 14.07 35.04
CA ARG A 604 -28.46 12.86 35.57
C ARG A 604 -29.96 12.82 35.29
N GLN A 605 -30.60 13.99 35.14
CA GLN A 605 -32.05 14.11 34.93
C GLN A 605 -32.42 14.24 33.45
N SER A 606 -31.51 14.72 32.61
CA SER A 606 -31.76 15.15 31.22
C SER A 606 -31.75 14.02 30.19
N GLY A 607 -32.29 12.84 30.53
CA GLY A 607 -32.04 11.53 29.88
C GLY A 607 -32.13 11.39 28.35
N HIS A 608 -32.39 12.45 27.57
CA HIS A 608 -32.51 12.44 26.10
C HIS A 608 -31.92 13.65 25.33
N ASP A 609 -31.26 14.63 25.95
CA ASP A 609 -30.81 15.89 25.28
C ASP A 609 -29.38 15.86 24.68
N PHE A 610 -28.91 14.68 24.32
CA PHE A 610 -27.54 14.45 23.83
C PHE A 610 -27.20 15.08 22.46
N PRO A 611 -28.09 15.13 21.44
CA PRO A 611 -27.74 15.62 20.11
C PRO A 611 -27.82 17.15 19.95
N MET A 612 -28.11 17.89 21.02
CA MET A 612 -28.23 19.35 21.01
C MET A 612 -27.09 20.03 21.79
N PRO A 613 -26.64 21.22 21.37
CA PRO A 613 -25.64 21.98 22.11
C PRO A 613 -26.22 22.42 23.46
N LEU A 614 -25.39 22.39 24.49
CA LEU A 614 -25.75 22.86 25.82
C LEU A 614 -25.87 24.40 25.79
N LYS A 615 -26.92 24.97 26.37
CA LYS A 615 -26.97 26.40 26.68
C LYS A 615 -26.81 26.60 28.17
N VAL A 616 -26.13 27.66 28.58
CA VAL A 616 -25.84 27.93 29.99
C VAL A 616 -26.40 29.27 30.42
N LYS A 617 -27.03 29.31 31.59
CA LYS A 617 -27.46 30.54 32.24
C LYS A 617 -26.99 30.55 33.68
N PHE A 618 -26.15 31.53 34.03
CA PHE A 618 -25.79 31.77 35.42
C PHE A 618 -26.98 32.35 36.18
N GLN A 619 -27.23 31.84 37.38
CA GLN A 619 -28.29 32.34 38.25
C GLN A 619 -28.05 33.83 38.55
N GLU A 620 -29.12 34.61 38.58
CA GLU A 620 -29.10 36.07 38.85
C GLU A 620 -28.45 36.95 37.76
N GLU A 621 -27.97 36.37 36.65
CA GLU A 621 -27.42 37.11 35.50
C GLU A 621 -28.44 37.23 34.35
N ASN A 622 -28.46 38.42 33.70
CA ASN A 622 -29.38 38.72 32.59
C ASN A 622 -28.84 38.33 31.19
N GLY A 623 -27.76 37.55 31.13
CA GLY A 623 -27.12 37.14 29.87
C GLY A 623 -27.92 36.08 29.09
N VAL A 624 -27.92 36.21 27.75
CA VAL A 624 -28.39 35.17 26.82
C VAL A 624 -27.16 34.44 26.28
N ASP A 625 -27.19 33.11 26.31
CA ASP A 625 -26.10 32.30 25.79
C ASP A 625 -26.14 32.19 24.26
N GLU A 626 -25.33 33.04 23.63
CA GLU A 626 -24.96 33.01 22.23
C GLU A 626 -23.60 32.28 22.01
N GLY A 627 -23.15 31.49 23.00
CA GLY A 627 -21.92 30.71 23.00
C GLY A 627 -20.82 31.24 23.92
N GLY A 628 -20.89 32.52 24.33
CA GLY A 628 -19.93 33.12 25.27
C GLY A 628 -20.08 32.58 26.70
N VAL A 629 -21.32 32.41 27.17
CA VAL A 629 -21.60 31.92 28.54
C VAL A 629 -21.24 30.45 28.65
N SER A 630 -21.55 29.65 27.63
CA SER A 630 -21.10 28.26 27.53
C SER A 630 -19.56 28.14 27.56
N LEU A 631 -18.84 28.98 26.82
CA LEU A 631 -17.38 28.96 26.78
C LEU A 631 -16.78 29.23 28.17
N GLU A 632 -17.32 30.23 28.86
CA GLU A 632 -16.93 30.57 30.23
C GLU A 632 -17.23 29.41 31.20
N PHE A 633 -18.44 28.84 31.12
CA PHE A 633 -18.84 27.71 31.94
C PHE A 633 -17.87 26.51 31.81
N PHE A 634 -17.56 26.06 30.59
CA PHE A 634 -16.62 24.94 30.41
C PHE A 634 -15.18 25.29 30.87
N SER A 635 -14.77 26.56 30.73
CA SER A 635 -13.48 27.03 31.24
C SER A 635 -13.39 26.92 32.78
N LEU A 636 -14.47 27.26 33.50
CA LEU A 636 -14.55 27.18 34.96
C LEU A 636 -14.52 25.73 35.47
N LEU A 637 -15.26 24.84 34.81
CA LEU A 637 -15.41 23.45 35.22
C LEU A 637 -14.08 22.69 35.32
N GLY A 638 -13.08 23.04 34.50
CA GLY A 638 -11.79 22.36 34.51
C GLY A 638 -11.11 22.32 35.88
N ARG A 639 -11.21 23.42 36.65
CA ARG A 639 -10.65 23.51 38.01
C ARG A 639 -11.49 22.76 39.03
N GLU A 640 -12.82 22.88 38.95
CA GLU A 640 -13.74 22.19 39.86
C GLU A 640 -13.64 20.66 39.74
N LEU A 641 -13.45 20.15 38.52
CA LEU A 641 -13.30 18.72 38.23
C LEU A 641 -12.10 18.09 38.97
N LEU A 642 -11.03 18.85 39.22
CA LEU A 642 -9.86 18.40 39.98
C LEU A 642 -10.10 18.35 41.50
N THR A 643 -11.11 19.08 41.99
CA THR A 643 -11.47 19.18 43.42
C THR A 643 -12.59 18.23 43.83
N MET A 644 -13.08 17.42 42.89
CA MET A 644 -14.27 16.58 43.05
C MET A 644 -14.05 15.42 44.03
N GLU A 645 -15.09 15.08 44.78
CA GLU A 645 -15.14 13.92 45.69
C GLU A 645 -16.33 13.00 45.33
N PRO A 646 -16.14 11.68 45.16
CA PRO A 646 -14.86 10.97 45.21
C PRO A 646 -13.93 11.41 44.07
N LYS A 647 -12.61 11.46 44.35
CA LYS A 647 -11.61 11.82 43.33
C LYS A 647 -11.65 10.86 42.16
N THR A 648 -11.99 11.36 40.96
CA THR A 648 -11.93 10.64 39.69
C THR A 648 -10.63 10.89 38.93
N LEU A 649 -9.99 12.03 39.17
CA LEU A 649 -8.74 12.43 38.54
C LEU A 649 -7.66 12.73 39.59
N GLU A 650 -6.44 12.33 39.28
CA GLU A 650 -5.21 12.66 39.98
C GLU A 650 -4.32 13.48 39.04
N VAL A 651 -3.66 14.50 39.58
CA VAL A 651 -2.68 15.30 38.83
C VAL A 651 -1.29 14.77 39.13
N ASP A 652 -0.54 14.41 38.09
CA ASP A 652 0.87 14.02 38.24
C ASP A 652 1.69 15.24 38.66
N GLU A 653 2.51 15.08 39.70
CA GLU A 653 3.25 16.20 40.31
C GLU A 653 4.34 16.78 39.38
N ASP A 654 4.91 15.95 38.50
CA ASP A 654 6.01 16.36 37.61
C ASP A 654 5.48 17.05 36.36
N SER A 655 4.42 16.52 35.75
CA SER A 655 3.87 17.03 34.50
C SER A 655 2.71 18.03 34.67
N GLY A 656 2.02 17.99 35.82
CA GLY A 656 0.78 18.75 36.03
C GLY A 656 -0.41 18.22 35.23
N LEU A 657 -0.30 17.03 34.63
CA LEU A 657 -1.35 16.43 33.81
C LEU A 657 -2.30 15.57 34.64
N ALA A 658 -3.60 15.67 34.33
CA ALA A 658 -4.65 14.90 34.97
C ALA A 658 -4.77 13.49 34.36
N TRP A 659 -4.91 12.48 35.23
CA TRP A 659 -5.12 11.09 34.84
C TRP A 659 -6.12 10.39 35.76
N PHE A 660 -6.72 9.28 35.30
CA PHE A 660 -7.72 8.54 36.06
C PHE A 660 -7.13 7.96 37.34
N THR A 661 -7.85 8.14 38.45
CA THR A 661 -7.54 7.49 39.73
C THR A 661 -7.80 6.00 39.66
N THR A 662 -6.94 5.19 40.28
CA THR A 662 -7.15 3.73 40.41
C THR A 662 -7.84 3.34 41.72
N ALA A 663 -8.26 4.32 42.54
CA ALA A 663 -8.93 4.05 43.81
C ALA A 663 -10.40 3.69 43.56
N ASP A 664 -10.77 2.45 43.87
CA ASP A 664 -12.14 1.95 43.73
C ASP A 664 -13.04 2.50 44.85
N GLY A 665 -13.54 3.74 44.68
CA GLY A 665 -14.49 4.40 45.58
C GLY A 665 -15.91 3.80 45.55
N GLY A 666 -16.17 2.77 44.75
CA GLY A 666 -17.49 2.22 44.47
C GLY A 666 -17.91 2.42 43.01
N VAL A 667 -19.07 1.88 42.63
CA VAL A 667 -19.69 2.14 41.32
C VAL A 667 -20.46 3.45 41.42
N THR A 668 -19.85 4.51 40.93
CA THR A 668 -20.43 5.84 40.93
C THR A 668 -20.38 6.38 39.48
N ASP A 669 -21.36 7.18 39.07
CA ASP A 669 -21.59 7.56 37.66
C ASP A 669 -20.66 8.70 37.17
N GLU A 670 -19.71 9.14 38.00
CA GLU A 670 -18.92 10.35 37.79
C GLU A 670 -17.89 10.20 36.66
N PHE A 671 -17.31 9.01 36.40
CA PHE A 671 -16.47 8.82 35.21
C PHE A 671 -17.29 9.00 33.93
N THR A 672 -18.53 8.49 33.92
CA THR A 672 -19.45 8.69 32.79
C THR A 672 -19.83 10.16 32.65
N LEU A 673 -20.16 10.85 33.75
CA LEU A 673 -20.50 12.28 33.72
C LEU A 673 -19.30 13.17 33.32
N LEU A 674 -18.09 12.85 33.77
CA LEU A 674 -16.84 13.50 33.34
C LEU A 674 -16.66 13.34 31.84
N GLY A 675 -16.79 12.12 31.34
CA GLY A 675 -16.77 11.82 29.90
C GLY A 675 -17.80 12.65 29.14
N LEU A 676 -19.04 12.66 29.63
CA LEU A 676 -20.16 13.39 29.05
C LEU A 676 -19.91 14.90 28.98
N LEU A 677 -19.41 15.52 30.05
CA LEU A 677 -19.01 16.93 30.03
C LEU A 677 -17.88 17.19 29.02
N CYS A 678 -16.86 16.34 28.97
CA CYS A 678 -15.78 16.47 27.98
C CYS A 678 -16.32 16.35 26.54
N GLY A 679 -17.24 15.42 26.29
CA GLY A 679 -17.93 15.27 25.02
C GLY A 679 -18.79 16.49 24.68
N LYS A 680 -19.54 17.03 25.65
CA LYS A 680 -20.35 18.24 25.47
C LYS A 680 -19.48 19.47 25.21
N ALA A 681 -18.34 19.62 25.89
CA ALA A 681 -17.38 20.68 25.62
C ALA A 681 -16.92 20.64 24.16
N LEU A 682 -16.54 19.44 23.68
CA LEU A 682 -16.15 19.24 22.27
C LEU A 682 -17.29 19.56 21.30
N PHE A 683 -18.51 19.07 21.57
CA PHE A 683 -19.70 19.30 20.74
C PHE A 683 -20.11 20.78 20.67
N ASN A 684 -20.00 21.49 21.79
CA ASN A 684 -20.22 22.93 21.89
C ASN A 684 -19.05 23.77 21.35
N GLN A 685 -17.96 23.14 20.89
CA GLN A 685 -16.72 23.79 20.45
C GLN A 685 -16.11 24.71 21.50
N CYS A 686 -16.20 24.29 22.77
CA CYS A 686 -15.65 24.98 23.92
C CYS A 686 -14.38 24.27 24.39
N VAL A 687 -13.48 25.05 25.00
CA VAL A 687 -12.31 24.48 25.67
C VAL A 687 -12.64 24.12 27.10
N LEU A 688 -12.11 23.00 27.56
CA LEU A 688 -12.11 22.59 28.95
C LEU A 688 -10.71 22.88 29.51
N ASN A 689 -10.60 23.68 30.57
CA ASN A 689 -9.32 24.01 31.20
C ASN A 689 -8.80 22.87 32.09
N LEU A 690 -8.63 21.70 31.48
CA LEU A 690 -8.20 20.46 32.10
C LEU A 690 -7.19 19.77 31.18
N CYS A 691 -5.95 19.62 31.66
CA CYS A 691 -4.84 19.11 30.84
C CYS A 691 -4.71 17.60 31.00
N PHE A 692 -5.21 16.83 30.04
CA PHE A 692 -4.95 15.40 29.91
C PHE A 692 -3.72 15.13 29.03
N PRO A 693 -2.96 14.04 29.25
CA PRO A 693 -1.88 13.64 28.37
C PRO A 693 -2.40 13.16 27.00
N LEU A 694 -1.54 13.19 25.98
CA LEU A 694 -1.82 12.66 24.64
C LEU A 694 -2.32 11.20 24.65
N ALA A 695 -1.90 10.42 25.66
CA ALA A 695 -2.36 9.06 25.92
C ALA A 695 -3.90 8.93 25.95
N LEU A 696 -4.62 9.90 26.54
CA LEU A 696 -6.08 9.87 26.59
C LEU A 696 -6.69 9.90 25.18
N PHE A 697 -6.21 10.82 24.34
CA PHE A 697 -6.72 11.02 22.98
C PHE A 697 -6.36 9.85 22.06
N LYS A 698 -5.18 9.25 22.25
CA LYS A 698 -4.84 7.99 21.60
C LYS A 698 -5.82 6.88 21.97
N LYS A 699 -6.16 6.73 23.25
CA LYS A 699 -7.14 5.74 23.71
C LYS A 699 -8.54 5.97 23.12
N LEU A 700 -9.04 7.21 23.13
CA LEU A 700 -10.33 7.58 22.51
C LEU A 700 -10.38 7.27 21.01
N LEU A 701 -9.23 7.34 20.33
CA LEU A 701 -9.09 7.02 18.90
C LEU A 701 -8.73 5.55 18.64
N GLY A 702 -8.65 4.70 19.68
CA GLY A 702 -8.28 3.29 19.57
C GLY A 702 -6.82 3.03 19.15
N LEU A 703 -5.93 4.01 19.36
CA LEU A 703 -4.51 3.92 19.07
C LEU A 703 -3.72 3.34 20.25
N THR A 704 -2.60 2.69 19.95
CA THR A 704 -1.71 2.11 20.96
C THR A 704 -0.89 3.19 21.65
N THR A 705 -0.80 3.11 22.97
CA THR A 705 0.07 3.96 23.79
C THR A 705 1.49 3.42 23.82
N THR A 706 2.46 4.33 23.96
CA THR A 706 3.90 4.01 23.95
C THR A 706 4.60 4.57 25.19
N LEU A 707 5.89 4.26 25.33
CA LEU A 707 6.73 4.84 26.38
C LEU A 707 6.81 6.38 26.28
N ASP A 708 6.75 6.93 25.07
CA ASP A 708 6.73 8.39 24.87
C ASP A 708 5.46 9.02 25.47
N ASP A 709 4.32 8.32 25.39
CA ASP A 709 3.06 8.78 26.01
C ASP A 709 3.14 8.77 27.54
N LEU A 710 3.80 7.76 28.12
CA LEU A 710 4.06 7.73 29.55
C LEU A 710 5.06 8.81 29.95
N LYS A 711 6.02 9.16 29.08
CA LYS A 711 6.99 10.22 29.34
C LYS A 711 6.36 11.60 29.41
N GLU A 712 5.28 11.82 28.67
CA GLU A 712 4.48 13.03 28.79
C GLU A 712 3.71 13.07 30.12
N LEU A 713 3.03 11.97 30.48
CA LEU A 713 2.23 11.89 31.71
C LEU A 713 3.09 11.90 32.98
N SER A 714 4.11 11.05 33.06
CA SER A 714 4.97 10.88 34.24
C SER A 714 6.44 10.77 33.79
N PRO A 715 7.10 11.92 33.56
CA PRO A 715 8.46 11.97 33.02
C PRO A 715 9.48 11.18 33.84
N THR A 716 9.36 11.19 35.17
CA THR A 716 10.27 10.48 36.07
C THR A 716 10.11 8.96 35.95
N GLU A 717 8.87 8.47 35.97
CA GLU A 717 8.55 7.04 35.82
C GLU A 717 9.03 6.52 34.46
N ALA A 718 8.76 7.27 33.38
CA ALA A 718 9.21 6.91 32.04
C ALA A 718 10.74 6.95 31.87
N SER A 719 11.41 7.90 32.51
CA SER A 719 12.88 7.99 32.48
C SER A 719 13.53 6.76 33.13
N GLY A 720 12.94 6.24 34.21
CA GLY A 720 13.38 4.98 34.83
C GLY A 720 13.22 3.79 33.87
N LEU A 721 12.11 3.68 33.15
CA LEU A 721 11.91 2.61 32.16
C LEU A 721 12.81 2.76 30.93
N GLN A 722 13.07 4.00 30.48
CA GLN A 722 14.00 4.28 29.40
C GLN A 722 15.43 3.89 29.80
N TYR A 723 15.82 4.14 31.05
CA TYR A 723 17.10 3.70 31.61
C TYR A 723 17.27 2.19 31.52
N VAL A 724 16.24 1.40 31.84
CA VAL A 724 16.26 -0.07 31.69
C VAL A 724 16.54 -0.49 30.23
N LEU A 725 16.05 0.26 29.24
CA LEU A 725 16.27 -0.03 27.81
C LEU A 725 17.66 0.37 27.31
N ASP A 726 18.30 1.36 27.93
CA ASP A 726 19.55 1.95 27.44
C ASP A 726 20.81 1.37 28.11
N GLU A 727 20.67 0.83 29.32
CA GLU A 727 21.77 0.29 30.13
C GLU A 727 22.32 -1.07 29.65
N ASP A 728 23.49 -1.44 30.17
CA ASP A 728 24.14 -2.73 29.90
C ASP A 728 23.61 -3.89 30.77
N GLU A 729 24.06 -5.11 30.47
CA GLU A 729 23.58 -6.34 31.10
C GLU A 729 23.90 -6.40 32.60
N GLU A 730 25.07 -5.93 33.03
CA GLU A 730 25.46 -5.93 34.44
C GLU A 730 24.61 -4.92 35.23
N SER A 731 24.41 -3.73 34.66
CA SER A 731 23.52 -2.71 35.23
C SER A 731 22.09 -3.19 35.37
N VAL A 732 21.48 -3.77 34.31
CA VAL A 732 20.09 -4.25 34.34
C VAL A 732 19.92 -5.40 35.33
N ALA A 733 20.88 -6.32 35.41
CA ALA A 733 20.83 -7.42 36.36
C ALA A 733 20.92 -6.94 37.82
N ALA A 734 21.69 -5.88 38.09
CA ALA A 734 21.81 -5.30 39.43
C ALA A 734 20.55 -4.55 39.92
N MET A 735 19.57 -4.30 39.04
CA MET A 735 18.32 -3.61 39.42
C MET A 735 17.31 -4.54 40.09
N ASP A 736 17.51 -5.87 40.08
CA ASP A 736 16.62 -6.88 40.68
C ASP A 736 15.13 -6.71 40.31
N LEU A 737 14.86 -6.23 39.09
CA LEU A 737 13.50 -6.03 38.58
C LEU A 737 12.87 -7.37 38.20
N VAL A 738 11.60 -7.52 38.52
CA VAL A 738 10.74 -8.65 38.14
C VAL A 738 9.51 -8.15 37.39
N PHE A 739 8.75 -9.03 36.73
CA PHE A 739 7.58 -8.64 35.93
C PHE A 739 6.36 -8.30 36.80
N MET A 740 6.49 -7.26 37.62
CA MET A 740 5.49 -6.79 38.57
C MET A 740 5.21 -5.28 38.39
N TYR A 741 3.98 -4.87 38.62
CA TYR A 741 3.57 -3.45 38.68
C TYR A 741 2.66 -3.24 39.88
N LYS A 742 3.09 -2.42 40.86
CA LYS A 742 2.34 -2.14 42.11
C LYS A 742 1.70 -3.38 42.76
N GLY A 743 2.43 -4.50 42.78
CA GLY A 743 1.98 -5.78 43.35
C GLY A 743 1.13 -6.66 42.43
N GLN A 744 0.88 -6.26 41.18
CA GLN A 744 0.21 -7.09 40.16
C GLN A 744 1.22 -7.70 39.19
N GLU A 745 1.01 -8.95 38.81
CA GLU A 745 1.86 -9.63 37.83
C GLU A 745 1.61 -9.12 36.40
N LEU A 746 2.67 -8.75 35.67
CA LEU A 746 2.59 -8.35 34.26
C LEU A 746 2.52 -9.56 33.31
N ILE A 747 3.05 -10.71 33.75
CA ILE A 747 2.99 -12.02 33.09
C ILE A 747 2.73 -13.08 34.18
N PRO A 748 2.22 -14.28 33.84
CA PRO A 748 2.05 -15.35 34.82
C PRO A 748 3.36 -15.69 35.55
N ASN A 749 3.31 -15.78 36.88
CA ASN A 749 4.47 -15.98 37.76
C ASN A 749 5.52 -14.87 37.60
N GLY A 750 5.08 -13.64 37.37
CA GLY A 750 5.94 -12.50 37.07
C GLY A 750 6.94 -12.18 38.18
N GLU A 751 6.61 -12.49 39.44
CA GLU A 751 7.48 -12.35 40.60
C GLU A 751 8.72 -13.25 40.54
N GLU A 752 8.64 -14.39 39.86
CA GLU A 752 9.76 -15.34 39.70
C GLU A 752 10.60 -15.08 38.43
N VAL A 753 10.18 -14.13 37.57
CA VAL A 753 10.83 -13.87 36.29
C VAL A 753 11.62 -12.57 36.36
N PRO A 754 12.96 -12.63 36.41
CA PRO A 754 13.79 -11.42 36.41
C PRO A 754 13.81 -10.74 35.02
N VAL A 755 13.95 -9.41 35.05
CA VAL A 755 14.18 -8.60 33.86
C VAL A 755 15.65 -8.75 33.42
N THR A 756 15.85 -9.00 32.13
CA THR A 756 17.14 -9.29 31.50
C THR A 756 17.25 -8.53 30.18
N MET A 757 18.45 -8.48 29.59
CA MET A 757 18.67 -7.84 28.28
C MET A 757 17.76 -8.38 27.16
N VAL A 758 17.37 -9.65 27.22
CA VAL A 758 16.52 -10.29 26.20
C VAL A 758 15.05 -9.91 26.34
N ASN A 759 14.56 -9.75 27.57
CA ASN A 759 13.14 -9.55 27.85
C ASN A 759 12.77 -8.11 28.28
N ARG A 760 13.75 -7.22 28.51
CA ARG A 760 13.54 -5.84 29.00
C ARG A 760 12.56 -5.01 28.18
N LYS A 761 12.60 -5.14 26.86
CA LYS A 761 11.64 -4.43 25.99
C LYS A 761 10.21 -4.88 26.27
N LYS A 762 10.01 -6.19 26.43
CA LYS A 762 8.71 -6.77 26.79
C LYS A 762 8.27 -6.31 28.19
N TYR A 763 9.17 -6.22 29.15
CA TYR A 763 8.87 -5.67 30.48
C TYR A 763 8.35 -4.24 30.37
N VAL A 764 9.10 -3.35 29.70
CA VAL A 764 8.72 -1.94 29.53
C VAL A 764 7.40 -1.79 28.77
N ASP A 765 7.22 -2.52 27.66
CA ASP A 765 5.97 -2.48 26.88
C ASP A 765 4.76 -2.93 27.74
N LEU A 766 4.92 -3.97 28.58
CA LEU A 766 3.86 -4.44 29.49
C LEU A 766 3.62 -3.50 30.67
N TYR A 767 4.67 -2.85 31.19
CA TYR A 767 4.53 -1.86 32.26
C TYR A 767 3.72 -0.66 31.77
N VAL A 768 4.05 -0.13 30.60
CA VAL A 768 3.34 0.99 29.97
C VAL A 768 1.87 0.61 29.71
N ASP A 769 1.62 -0.58 29.16
CA ASP A 769 0.26 -1.09 28.94
C ASP A 769 -0.51 -1.26 30.26
N MET A 770 0.16 -1.73 31.32
CA MET A 770 -0.47 -1.87 32.62
C MET A 770 -0.89 -0.51 33.20
N LYS A 771 0.03 0.47 33.20
CA LYS A 771 -0.19 1.82 33.75
C LYS A 771 -1.22 2.65 32.98
N LEU A 772 -1.15 2.65 31.64
CA LEU A 772 -2.00 3.51 30.79
C LEU A 772 -3.29 2.82 30.33
N ASN A 773 -3.36 1.48 30.33
CA ASN A 773 -4.52 0.75 29.85
C ASN A 773 -5.18 -0.11 30.92
N LYS A 774 -4.51 -1.16 31.41
CA LYS A 774 -5.17 -2.17 32.25
C LYS A 774 -5.60 -1.64 33.61
N SER A 775 -4.77 -0.84 34.28
CA SER A 775 -5.08 -0.33 35.63
C SER A 775 -6.23 0.68 35.66
N VAL A 776 -6.60 1.26 34.51
CA VAL A 776 -7.66 2.26 34.37
C VAL A 776 -8.77 1.79 33.42
N GLN A 777 -8.85 0.48 33.15
CA GLN A 777 -9.68 -0.04 32.06
C GLN A 777 -11.18 0.23 32.28
N SER A 778 -11.68 0.03 33.50
CA SER A 778 -13.10 0.28 33.83
C SER A 778 -13.42 1.77 33.83
N GLN A 779 -12.57 2.59 34.47
CA GLN A 779 -12.72 4.04 34.54
C GLN A 779 -12.72 4.67 33.14
N PHE A 780 -11.78 4.24 32.28
CA PHE A 780 -11.72 4.71 30.91
C PHE A 780 -12.94 4.24 30.09
N ALA A 781 -13.45 3.03 30.30
CA ALA A 781 -14.64 2.56 29.58
C ALA A 781 -15.90 3.39 29.92
N ASP A 782 -16.07 3.75 31.20
CA ASP A 782 -17.17 4.62 31.65
C ASP A 782 -16.99 6.05 31.11
N PHE A 783 -15.78 6.60 31.18
CA PHE A 783 -15.43 7.89 30.58
C PHE A 783 -15.68 7.90 29.06
N GLU A 784 -15.21 6.88 28.34
CA GLU A 784 -15.36 6.76 26.89
C GLU A 784 -16.84 6.69 26.52
N LYS A 785 -17.64 5.91 27.25
CA LYS A 785 -19.09 5.85 27.06
C LYS A 785 -19.72 7.23 27.23
N GLY A 786 -19.43 7.93 28.33
CA GLY A 786 -19.92 9.28 28.57
C GLY A 786 -19.50 10.26 27.48
N PHE A 787 -18.24 10.20 27.05
CA PHE A 787 -17.70 11.05 25.98
C PHE A 787 -18.46 10.92 24.67
N HIS A 788 -18.82 9.68 24.30
CA HIS A 788 -19.66 9.40 23.14
C HIS A 788 -21.10 9.91 23.30
N GLU A 789 -21.67 9.81 24.49
CA GLU A 789 -23.01 10.36 24.78
C GLU A 789 -22.99 11.89 24.73
N GLY A 790 -21.92 12.54 25.20
CA GLY A 790 -21.76 13.99 25.15
C GLY A 790 -21.49 14.54 23.75
N CYS A 791 -20.73 13.80 22.92
CA CYS A 791 -20.44 14.12 21.53
C CYS A 791 -20.86 12.97 20.60
N PRO A 792 -22.16 12.87 20.26
CA PRO A 792 -22.68 11.72 19.49
C PRO A 792 -22.20 11.68 18.04
N THR A 793 -21.65 12.80 17.53
CA THR A 793 -21.03 12.84 16.22
C THR A 793 -19.83 11.93 16.15
N GLN A 794 -19.44 11.55 14.94
CA GLN A 794 -18.35 10.59 14.74
C GLN A 794 -17.17 11.21 13.98
N THR A 795 -17.35 12.39 13.38
CA THR A 795 -16.28 13.11 12.65
C THR A 795 -15.08 13.45 13.51
N TRP A 796 -15.22 13.61 14.83
CA TRP A 796 -14.07 13.88 15.70
C TRP A 796 -13.00 12.77 15.65
N ARG A 797 -13.36 11.55 15.20
CA ARG A 797 -12.39 10.46 14.94
C ARG A 797 -11.47 10.70 13.75
N MET A 798 -11.71 11.75 12.95
CA MET A 798 -10.83 12.12 11.84
C MET A 798 -9.61 12.93 12.30
N PHE A 799 -9.62 13.45 13.52
CA PHE A 799 -8.50 14.20 14.07
C PHE A 799 -7.38 13.25 14.53
N LEU A 800 -6.15 13.69 14.37
CA LEU A 800 -5.00 13.06 15.04
C LEU A 800 -5.09 13.31 16.55
N PRO A 801 -4.45 12.50 17.41
CA PRO A 801 -4.49 12.67 18.86
C PRO A 801 -4.16 14.10 19.31
N GLU A 802 -3.11 14.69 18.73
CA GLU A 802 -2.67 16.05 19.04
C GLU A 802 -3.71 17.09 18.59
N GLU A 803 -4.38 16.83 17.47
CA GLU A 803 -5.42 17.74 16.97
C GLU A 803 -6.69 17.68 17.82
N LEU A 804 -7.10 16.49 18.25
CA LEU A 804 -8.24 16.30 19.14
C LEU A 804 -7.96 16.89 20.53
N MET A 805 -6.73 16.73 21.02
CA MET A 805 -6.27 17.37 22.26
C MET A 805 -6.43 18.89 22.19
N THR A 806 -5.96 19.52 21.12
CA THR A 806 -6.11 20.98 20.96
C THR A 806 -7.57 21.42 20.79
N LEU A 807 -8.45 20.59 20.23
CA LEU A 807 -9.89 20.92 20.14
C LEU A 807 -10.54 20.98 21.52
N LEU A 808 -10.18 20.07 22.43
CA LEU A 808 -10.78 19.99 23.76
C LEU A 808 -10.09 20.90 24.79
N GLN A 809 -8.75 20.99 24.75
CA GLN A 809 -7.96 21.72 25.75
C GLN A 809 -7.54 23.12 25.30
N GLY A 810 -7.75 23.45 24.02
CA GLY A 810 -7.30 24.69 23.40
C GLY A 810 -5.83 24.69 22.98
N ASP A 811 -5.47 25.69 22.17
CA ASP A 811 -4.09 25.91 21.70
C ASP A 811 -3.34 26.81 22.68
N ASP A 812 -2.09 26.44 22.99
CA ASP A 812 -1.16 27.22 23.84
C ASP A 812 -0.11 27.97 22.99
N ASN A 813 -0.20 27.89 21.66
CA ASN A 813 0.65 28.64 20.76
C ASN A 813 0.01 29.99 20.39
N TYR A 814 0.44 31.05 21.08
CA TYR A 814 -0.15 32.38 20.95
C TYR A 814 0.52 33.25 19.87
N GLU A 815 -0.15 33.41 18.72
CA GLU A 815 0.21 34.38 17.68
C GLU A 815 -0.24 35.82 18.00
N TRP A 816 0.31 36.45 19.05
CA TRP A 816 -0.13 37.80 19.50
C TRP A 816 -0.08 38.89 18.42
N ASP A 817 0.89 38.83 17.51
CA ASP A 817 0.98 39.76 16.37
C ASP A 817 -0.22 39.65 15.41
N LYS A 818 -0.79 38.44 15.29
CA LYS A 818 -1.97 38.20 14.46
C LYS A 818 -3.23 38.75 15.10
N LEU A 819 -3.36 38.68 16.42
CA LEU A 819 -4.46 39.33 17.16
C LEU A 819 -4.51 40.83 16.83
N ARG A 820 -3.35 41.50 16.86
CA ARG A 820 -3.26 42.93 16.51
C ARG A 820 -3.66 43.21 15.06
N GLN A 821 -3.23 42.36 14.12
CA GLN A 821 -3.53 42.53 12.69
C GLN A 821 -5.03 42.42 12.38
N ASN A 822 -5.76 41.63 13.15
CA ASN A 822 -7.17 41.33 12.91
C ASN A 822 -8.14 42.15 13.77
N ALA A 823 -7.63 42.94 14.72
CA ALA A 823 -8.47 43.74 15.59
C ALA A 823 -9.26 44.80 14.80
N GLU A 824 -10.55 44.88 15.08
CA GLU A 824 -11.47 45.85 14.51
C GLU A 824 -11.74 46.98 15.51
N TYR A 825 -12.00 48.19 15.01
CA TYR A 825 -12.16 49.38 15.84
C TYR A 825 -13.50 50.03 15.55
N GLN A 826 -14.32 50.20 16.59
CA GLN A 826 -15.58 50.96 16.53
C GLN A 826 -15.45 52.24 17.35
N GLY A 827 -15.72 53.39 16.73
CA GLY A 827 -15.55 54.69 17.38
C GLY A 827 -14.09 55.15 17.54
N TYR A 828 -13.12 54.30 17.21
CA TYR A 828 -11.69 54.62 17.11
C TYR A 828 -11.14 54.35 15.71
N ARG A 829 -10.02 55.00 15.38
CA ARG A 829 -9.20 54.68 14.20
C ARG A 829 -7.93 53.96 14.65
N PRO A 830 -7.37 53.04 13.83
CA PRO A 830 -6.08 52.41 14.12
C PRO A 830 -4.92 53.40 14.35
N THR A 831 -5.06 54.64 13.87
CA THR A 831 -4.08 55.71 14.01
C THR A 831 -4.25 56.57 15.27
N ASP A 832 -5.31 56.38 16.05
CA ASP A 832 -5.56 57.18 17.25
C ASP A 832 -4.54 56.84 18.34
N ASP A 833 -4.04 57.86 19.05
CA ASP A 833 -2.98 57.72 20.05
C ASP A 833 -3.34 56.67 21.12
N ILE A 834 -4.60 56.62 21.56
CA ILE A 834 -5.08 55.63 22.54
C ILE A 834 -4.95 54.18 22.05
N ILE A 835 -5.21 53.93 20.76
CA ILE A 835 -5.09 52.60 20.15
C ILE A 835 -3.63 52.21 19.99
N GLN A 836 -2.77 53.15 19.57
CA GLN A 836 -1.34 52.89 19.48
C GLN A 836 -0.74 52.61 20.87
N ASN A 837 -1.10 53.43 21.87
CA ASN A 837 -0.69 53.26 23.26
C ASN A 837 -1.16 51.92 23.84
N PHE A 838 -2.41 51.51 23.56
CA PHE A 838 -2.91 50.19 23.95
C PHE A 838 -2.02 49.07 23.41
N TRP A 839 -1.69 49.07 22.13
CA TRP A 839 -0.86 48.01 21.55
C TRP A 839 0.59 48.05 22.00
N ILE A 840 1.14 49.23 22.30
CA ILE A 840 2.47 49.37 22.92
C ILE A 840 2.46 48.67 24.28
N VAL A 841 1.54 49.07 25.17
CA VAL A 841 1.40 48.51 26.52
C VAL A 841 1.14 47.00 26.46
N PHE A 842 0.20 46.56 25.62
CA PHE A 842 -0.12 45.14 25.48
C PHE A 842 1.08 44.33 24.99
N MET A 843 1.88 44.85 24.05
CA MET A 843 3.04 44.11 23.55
C MET A 843 4.17 44.03 24.57
N GLU A 844 4.29 45.00 25.47
CA GLU A 844 5.24 44.99 26.61
C GLU A 844 4.85 44.04 27.74
N PHE A 845 3.58 43.63 27.83
CA PHE A 845 3.14 42.64 28.81
C PHE A 845 3.89 41.30 28.67
N SER A 846 4.19 40.70 29.82
CA SER A 846 4.65 39.31 29.92
C SER A 846 3.61 38.36 29.33
N GLU A 847 4.03 37.15 28.97
CA GLU A 847 3.12 36.15 28.42
C GLU A 847 1.95 35.83 29.38
N GLU A 848 2.21 35.80 30.69
CA GLU A 848 1.19 35.57 31.71
C GLU A 848 0.17 36.72 31.80
N GLN A 849 0.63 37.97 31.68
CA GLN A 849 -0.27 39.12 31.60
C GLN A 849 -1.09 39.11 30.30
N LYS A 850 -0.51 38.69 29.17
CA LYS A 850 -1.25 38.53 27.90
C LYS A 850 -2.31 37.43 27.99
N LYS A 851 -2.01 36.32 28.68
CA LYS A 851 -2.97 35.26 29.00
C LYS A 851 -4.12 35.79 29.86
N LYS A 852 -3.82 36.52 30.94
CA LYS A 852 -4.84 37.19 31.78
C LYS A 852 -5.71 38.16 30.99
N PHE A 853 -5.12 38.93 30.07
CA PHE A 853 -5.88 39.78 29.16
C PHE A 853 -6.81 38.97 28.25
N LEU A 854 -6.33 37.84 27.71
CA LEU A 854 -7.15 36.96 26.89
C LEU A 854 -8.32 36.38 27.70
N THR A 855 -8.07 35.96 28.95
CA THR A 855 -9.13 35.55 29.90
C THR A 855 -10.13 36.68 30.14
N PHE A 856 -9.65 37.89 30.39
CA PHE A 856 -10.49 39.06 30.57
C PHE A 856 -11.37 39.34 29.35
N LEU A 857 -10.82 39.17 28.14
CA LEU A 857 -11.52 39.45 26.88
C LEU A 857 -12.47 38.33 26.44
N THR A 858 -12.14 37.07 26.72
CA THR A 858 -12.80 35.90 26.09
C THR A 858 -13.35 34.89 27.10
N GLY A 859 -13.12 35.06 28.40
CA GLY A 859 -13.47 34.10 29.45
C GLY A 859 -12.49 32.93 29.58
N THR A 860 -11.45 32.87 28.75
CA THR A 860 -10.47 31.78 28.74
C THR A 860 -9.09 32.28 28.31
N ASP A 861 -8.01 31.71 28.84
CA ASP A 861 -6.64 31.95 28.33
C ASP A 861 -6.26 30.98 27.19
N ARG A 862 -7.14 30.04 26.83
CA ARG A 862 -6.93 29.07 25.73
C ARG A 862 -8.06 29.17 24.73
N LEU A 863 -7.74 29.21 23.45
CA LEU A 863 -8.77 29.33 22.40
C LEU A 863 -9.03 27.97 21.74
N PRO A 864 -10.31 27.63 21.44
CA PRO A 864 -10.64 26.44 20.68
C PRO A 864 -9.98 26.48 19.29
N ARG A 865 -9.54 25.31 18.79
CA ARG A 865 -8.97 25.22 17.44
C ARG A 865 -10.02 25.57 16.39
N GLY A 866 -9.79 26.68 15.66
CA GLY A 866 -10.77 27.30 14.77
C GLY A 866 -10.99 28.79 15.08
N ARG A 867 -10.78 29.18 16.34
CA ARG A 867 -10.63 30.57 16.81
C ARG A 867 -9.17 30.86 17.19
N SER A 868 -8.20 30.53 16.33
CA SER A 868 -6.81 30.96 16.56
C SER A 868 -6.76 32.48 16.74
N LEU A 869 -5.73 33.04 17.38
CA LEU A 869 -5.58 34.51 17.46
C LEU A 869 -5.59 35.16 16.06
N SER A 870 -5.16 34.42 15.03
CA SER A 870 -5.25 34.79 13.62
C SER A 870 -6.65 34.75 12.99
N LYS A 871 -7.67 34.27 13.71
CA LYS A 871 -9.09 34.25 13.31
C LYS A 871 -10.01 34.92 14.34
N LEU A 872 -9.50 35.27 15.53
CA LEU A 872 -10.25 35.96 16.57
C LEU A 872 -10.54 37.41 16.13
N GLN A 873 -11.81 37.73 15.90
CA GLN A 873 -12.26 39.09 15.58
C GLN A 873 -12.46 39.89 16.87
N MET A 874 -11.36 40.34 17.46
CA MET A 874 -11.41 41.25 18.60
C MET A 874 -11.92 42.62 18.15
N GLN A 875 -12.90 43.18 18.86
CA GLN A 875 -13.37 44.55 18.65
C GLN A 875 -12.91 45.46 19.79
N ILE A 876 -12.39 46.64 19.45
CA ILE A 876 -12.10 47.70 20.42
C ILE A 876 -13.07 48.85 20.19
N THR A 877 -13.83 49.20 21.22
CA THR A 877 -14.84 50.25 21.17
C THR A 877 -14.64 51.32 22.23
N SER A 878 -15.08 52.54 21.95
CA SER A 878 -14.99 53.66 22.89
C SER A 878 -16.09 53.59 23.95
N LEU A 879 -15.72 53.80 25.21
CA LEU A 879 -16.69 53.92 26.32
C LEU A 879 -17.43 55.29 26.33
N GLY A 880 -17.03 56.26 25.50
CA GLY A 880 -17.76 57.52 25.31
C GLY A 880 -17.86 58.46 26.53
N SER A 881 -17.08 58.23 27.59
CA SER A 881 -17.13 59.01 28.84
C SER A 881 -16.24 60.26 28.80
N THR A 882 -16.69 61.35 29.42
CA THR A 882 -15.92 62.60 29.58
C THR A 882 -14.82 62.51 30.64
N ASP A 883 -14.94 61.57 31.58
CA ASP A 883 -14.00 61.37 32.70
C ASP A 883 -13.27 60.02 32.55
N ALA A 884 -12.64 59.80 31.39
CA ALA A 884 -12.12 58.49 30.98
C ALA A 884 -11.12 57.86 31.96
N ASP A 885 -10.31 58.65 32.67
CA ASP A 885 -9.28 58.17 33.61
C ASP A 885 -9.85 57.58 34.91
N GLU A 886 -11.11 57.89 35.24
CA GLU A 886 -11.79 57.34 36.42
C GLU A 886 -12.31 55.92 36.18
N TYR A 887 -12.48 55.51 34.92
CA TYR A 887 -13.06 54.23 34.55
C TYR A 887 -12.00 53.18 34.22
N TYR A 888 -12.23 51.94 34.64
CA TYR A 888 -11.48 50.78 34.16
C TYR A 888 -11.98 50.35 32.77
N PRO A 889 -11.11 49.74 31.94
CA PRO A 889 -11.57 49.13 30.71
C PRO A 889 -12.52 47.97 31.05
N LYS A 890 -13.48 47.71 30.16
CA LYS A 890 -14.47 46.64 30.33
C LYS A 890 -14.41 45.67 29.16
N ALA A 891 -14.70 44.40 29.39
CA ALA A 891 -14.82 43.40 28.34
C ALA A 891 -16.25 42.87 28.24
N GLN A 892 -16.72 42.68 27.01
CA GLN A 892 -17.92 41.93 26.68
C GLN A 892 -17.47 40.62 26.05
N THR A 893 -17.39 39.57 26.86
CA THR A 893 -16.85 38.26 26.46
C THR A 893 -17.69 37.61 25.36
N CYS A 894 -19.02 37.80 25.39
CA CYS A 894 -19.96 37.27 24.39
C CYS A 894 -19.65 37.71 22.96
N SER A 895 -19.17 38.95 22.79
CA SER A 895 -18.86 39.58 21.51
C SER A 895 -17.37 39.83 21.30
N VAL A 896 -16.51 39.35 22.20
CA VAL A 896 -15.05 39.56 22.18
C VAL A 896 -14.72 41.05 22.01
N THR A 897 -15.41 41.90 22.76
CA THR A 897 -15.31 43.36 22.64
C THR A 897 -14.63 43.96 23.86
N LEU A 898 -13.56 44.73 23.64
CA LEU A 898 -12.92 45.57 24.65
C LEU A 898 -13.49 46.99 24.56
N CYS A 899 -14.20 47.40 25.60
CA CYS A 899 -14.61 48.78 25.82
C CYS A 899 -13.46 49.54 26.48
N LEU A 900 -12.72 50.31 25.68
CA LEU A 900 -11.52 51.03 26.10
C LEU A 900 -11.86 52.53 26.31
N PRO A 901 -11.71 53.08 27.53
CA PRO A 901 -11.80 54.51 27.76
C PRO A 901 -10.67 55.28 27.06
N ASN A 902 -10.94 56.52 26.68
CA ASN A 902 -9.93 57.39 26.06
C ASN A 902 -9.01 58.03 27.11
N TYR A 903 -8.09 57.24 27.67
CA TYR A 903 -7.18 57.67 28.73
C TYR A 903 -6.29 58.85 28.34
N SER A 904 -5.98 59.71 29.32
CA SER A 904 -5.17 60.91 29.11
C SER A 904 -3.67 60.63 28.92
N SER A 905 -3.18 59.47 29.39
CA SER A 905 -1.77 59.07 29.30
C SER A 905 -1.60 57.55 29.13
N ILE A 906 -0.44 57.16 28.57
CA ILE A 906 -0.06 55.74 28.44
C ILE A 906 0.14 55.07 29.81
N ASP A 907 0.62 55.83 30.81
CA ASP A 907 0.82 55.34 32.18
C ASP A 907 -0.53 55.00 32.82
N THR A 908 -1.53 55.88 32.66
CA THR A 908 -2.90 55.64 33.13
C THR A 908 -3.51 54.41 32.45
N LEU A 909 -3.31 54.28 31.12
CA LEU A 909 -3.77 53.10 30.38
C LEU A 909 -3.14 51.82 30.93
N GLN A 910 -1.82 51.82 31.14
CA GLN A 910 -1.09 50.65 31.64
C GLN A 910 -1.56 50.25 33.04
N GLU A 911 -1.69 51.22 33.95
CA GLU A 911 -2.17 50.98 35.31
C GLU A 911 -3.60 50.41 35.30
N LYS A 912 -4.53 51.05 34.59
CA LYS A 912 -5.94 50.66 34.55
C LYS A 912 -6.15 49.33 33.84
N LEU A 913 -5.44 49.08 32.75
CA LEU A 913 -5.51 47.81 32.02
C LEU A 913 -4.92 46.68 32.85
N LEU A 914 -3.75 46.87 33.46
CA LEU A 914 -3.14 45.86 34.33
C LEU A 914 -4.03 45.57 35.54
N HIS A 915 -4.64 46.60 36.14
CA HIS A 915 -5.58 46.42 37.23
C HIS A 915 -6.79 45.57 36.80
N ALA A 916 -7.42 45.91 35.66
CA ALA A 916 -8.58 45.21 35.15
C ALA A 916 -8.31 43.73 34.88
N ILE A 917 -7.22 43.39 34.17
CA ILE A 917 -6.90 41.99 33.85
C ILE A 917 -6.46 41.17 35.07
N THR A 918 -6.14 41.81 36.20
CA THR A 918 -5.64 41.14 37.40
C THR A 918 -6.71 40.96 38.48
N HIS A 919 -7.74 41.83 38.51
CA HIS A 919 -8.71 41.88 39.61
C HIS A 919 -10.17 41.74 39.17
N CYS A 920 -10.48 41.82 37.88
CA CYS A 920 -11.84 41.56 37.40
C CYS A 920 -12.05 40.06 37.19
N ASP A 921 -12.45 39.36 38.26
CA ASP A 921 -12.88 37.95 38.22
C ASP A 921 -14.37 37.79 37.86
N VAL A 922 -15.13 38.88 37.77
CA VAL A 922 -16.59 38.88 37.56
C VAL A 922 -16.92 39.28 36.13
N PHE A 923 -17.53 38.35 35.39
CA PHE A 923 -18.03 38.55 34.03
C PHE A 923 -19.48 39.02 34.08
N GLY A 924 -19.78 40.15 33.43
CA GLY A 924 -21.18 40.52 33.14
C GLY A 924 -21.93 41.35 34.17
N ASP A 925 -21.28 42.03 35.13
CA ASP A 925 -21.95 43.09 35.88
C ASP A 925 -22.19 44.30 34.96
N PHE A 926 -23.40 44.31 34.39
CA PHE A 926 -23.97 45.34 33.52
C PHE A 926 -24.46 46.56 34.31
#